data_AF-A0A8J5KLK1-F1
#
_entry.id   AF-A0A8J5KLK1-F1
#
_cell.length_a   1.000
_cell.length_b   1.000
_cell.length_c   1.000
_cell.angle_alpha   90.00
_cell.angle_beta   90.00
_cell.angle_gamma   90.00
#
_symmetry.space_group_name_H-M   'P 1'
#
loop_
_entity.id
_entity.type
_entity.pdbx_description
1 polymer ?
#
loop_
_entity_poly.entity_id
_entity_poly.type
_entity_poly.pdbx_seq_one_letter_code
_entity_poly.pdbx_strand_id
1 'polypeptide(L)'
;MDGIGGGLTDRSPYHITRRRLRSAILTNGPDSVHVARHQGHLTNVCLKSKNRKSETLNPSEDAHRTYWVLRVSKVRLLPAHRRLFCSLLDPTMYRVVASLASKARVTGGNSSRQIGSRLGWSRNYAAKDIRFGVDARALMLKGVEDLADAVKVTMGPKGRNVVIEQSFGAPKVTKDGVTVAKSIEFKDKIKNVGASLVKQVANATNDVAGDGTTCATILTRAIFAEGCKSVAAGMNAMDLRRGITMAVDAVVTNLKARAKLISTSEEIAQVGTISANGEREIGELIAKAMEKVGREGVITVSDGKTLCDELEVVEGMKLDRGYISPYFITDHKNQKCELEDPLILIHEKKISNINAVVKVLELALKKQKPLLIVAEDVESDALATLILNKIRAGIKVCAVKAPGFGENRKASLHDLATLTGGSVITEELGMNLEKVELEMLGACKKVTISKDDTVILHGLGDKQAIEERSQQIRSAIELSTSDYDKEKLQERLAKLSGGVAVLKIGGASELEVGEKKDRVTDALNATKAAVEEGIVPGGGVALLYASKDLDKLQTANFDQKIGVQIIQNALKSPVHTIASNAGAEGAVVVGKLLEQDNVDLGYDAAKGDYVDMVKAGIIDPLKVIRTALVDAARQRFFIVDYYGSCSRRTTKG
;
A
#
# COMPACT_ATOMS: atom_id res chain seq x y z
N MET A 1 54.62 0.10 35.41
CA MET A 1 54.11 1.30 36.10
C MET A 1 52.62 1.13 36.39
N ASP A 2 52.16 0.52 37.48
CA ASP A 2 52.66 -0.37 38.55
C ASP A 2 51.62 -0.19 39.67
N GLY A 3 51.09 -1.19 40.38
CA GLY A 3 51.24 -2.64 40.27
C GLY A 3 50.72 -3.31 41.55
N ILE A 4 50.50 -4.63 41.53
CA ILE A 4 50.35 -5.52 42.71
C ILE A 4 49.05 -5.29 43.56
N GLY A 5 48.28 -6.32 43.95
CA GLY A 5 48.34 -7.75 43.63
C GLY A 5 47.66 -8.64 44.69
N GLY A 6 47.06 -9.75 44.27
CA GLY A 6 46.52 -10.82 45.14
C GLY A 6 45.20 -10.50 45.88
N GLY A 7 44.33 -11.48 46.18
CA GLY A 7 44.30 -12.89 45.79
C GLY A 7 43.33 -13.71 46.66
N LEU A 8 42.89 -14.88 46.17
CA LEU A 8 42.26 -16.00 46.92
C LEU A 8 40.96 -15.67 47.72
N THR A 9 39.77 -15.98 47.20
CA THR A 9 38.99 -17.23 47.48
C THR A 9 38.69 -17.53 48.96
N ASP A 10 37.40 -17.54 49.35
CA ASP A 10 36.66 -18.80 49.61
C ASP A 10 35.12 -18.57 49.62
N ARG A 11 34.33 -19.59 50.03
CA ARG A 11 32.90 -19.79 49.70
C ARG A 11 31.92 -19.67 50.88
N SER A 12 30.95 -18.75 50.76
CA SER A 12 29.54 -18.93 51.22
C SER A 12 29.29 -19.09 52.76
N PRO A 13 28.05 -19.33 53.28
CA PRO A 13 26.70 -19.20 52.68
C PRO A 13 25.62 -18.52 53.59
N TYR A 14 24.43 -18.32 53.01
CA TYR A 14 23.07 -18.34 53.61
C TYR A 14 22.59 -17.47 54.80
N HIS A 15 21.42 -16.84 54.54
CA HIS A 15 20.14 -16.86 55.31
C HIS A 15 19.53 -15.59 55.96
N ILE A 16 18.31 -15.28 55.47
CA ILE A 16 17.08 -14.88 56.18
C ILE A 16 17.09 -13.57 57.00
N THR A 17 16.26 -12.62 56.56
CA THR A 17 15.41 -11.83 57.48
C THR A 17 13.97 -11.70 56.98
N ARG A 18 13.02 -11.84 57.90
CA ARG A 18 11.60 -11.44 57.78
C ARG A 18 11.29 -10.64 59.05
N ARG A 19 10.73 -9.43 58.97
CA ARG A 19 10.10 -8.77 60.12
C ARG A 19 8.90 -7.90 59.70
N ARG A 20 8.01 -7.67 60.66
CA ARG A 20 6.75 -6.91 60.59
C ARG A 20 6.80 -5.76 61.61
N LEU A 21 5.80 -4.88 61.51
CA LEU A 21 5.25 -3.88 62.46
C LEU A 21 5.41 -2.44 61.92
N ARG A 22 4.55 -1.45 62.19
CA ARG A 22 3.10 -1.23 62.50
C ARG A 22 3.03 0.18 63.14
N SER A 23 1.85 0.83 63.11
CA SER A 23 1.48 2.06 63.88
C SER A 23 2.24 3.38 63.56
N ALA A 24 1.68 4.60 63.77
CA ALA A 24 0.26 5.02 63.95
C ALA A 24 0.06 6.56 63.91
N ILE A 25 -1.12 7.01 63.45
CA ILE A 25 -2.01 8.13 63.93
C ILE A 25 -1.45 9.58 64.02
N LEU A 26 -2.20 10.57 63.48
CA LEU A 26 -2.60 11.88 64.07
C LEU A 26 -3.50 12.70 63.09
N THR A 27 -4.04 13.85 63.53
CA THR A 27 -5.49 14.18 63.46
C THR A 27 -5.88 15.67 63.23
N ASN A 28 -7.07 15.89 62.63
CA ASN A 28 -7.99 17.08 62.71
C ASN A 28 -7.65 18.42 61.97
N GLY A 29 -8.71 19.21 61.66
CA GLY A 29 -8.71 20.56 61.03
C GLY A 29 -9.02 21.70 62.03
N PRO A 30 -9.67 22.86 61.69
CA PRO A 30 -10.72 23.06 60.66
C PRO A 30 -10.66 24.43 59.88
N ASP A 31 -11.82 25.08 59.60
CA ASP A 31 -12.09 26.45 59.05
C ASP A 31 -11.84 26.74 57.54
N SER A 32 -12.45 27.72 56.84
CA SER A 32 -13.78 28.41 56.83
C SER A 32 -13.86 29.37 55.59
N VAL A 33 -14.92 30.04 55.08
CA VAL A 33 -16.42 29.92 55.01
C VAL A 33 -16.99 30.94 53.95
N HIS A 34 -18.24 30.74 53.45
CA HIS A 34 -19.12 31.65 52.64
C HIS A 34 -18.80 31.95 51.13
N VAL A 35 -19.70 32.51 50.29
CA VAL A 35 -21.09 32.12 49.83
C VAL A 35 -21.75 33.22 48.94
N ALA A 36 -22.30 32.88 47.75
CA ALA A 36 -23.43 33.52 47.00
C ALA A 36 -23.64 32.81 45.62
N ARG A 37 -24.78 32.19 45.25
CA ARG A 37 -26.10 32.71 44.76
C ARG A 37 -26.08 33.22 43.28
N HIS A 38 -27.05 32.94 42.39
CA HIS A 38 -28.31 32.15 42.47
C HIS A 38 -28.93 31.83 41.07
N GLN A 39 -29.81 30.80 41.00
CA GLN A 39 -30.88 30.54 39.98
C GLN A 39 -30.45 30.15 38.53
N GLY A 40 -31.24 29.37 37.74
CA GLY A 40 -32.52 28.69 38.02
C GLY A 40 -33.05 27.82 36.84
N HIS A 41 -34.10 27.02 37.12
CA HIS A 41 -34.81 26.02 36.25
C HIS A 41 -33.98 24.78 35.82
N LEU A 42 -34.39 23.50 35.96
CA LEU A 42 -35.66 22.72 36.01
C LEU A 42 -36.16 22.15 34.66
N THR A 43 -35.92 20.86 34.40
CA THR A 43 -36.98 19.82 34.43
C THR A 43 -36.47 18.37 34.27
N ASN A 44 -36.59 17.59 35.36
CA ASN A 44 -37.08 16.21 35.50
C ASN A 44 -36.94 15.15 34.37
N VAL A 45 -36.37 13.94 34.61
CA VAL A 45 -36.81 12.82 35.49
C VAL A 45 -38.00 12.04 34.85
N CYS A 46 -38.01 10.70 34.72
CA CYS A 46 -37.66 9.70 35.74
C CYS A 46 -37.21 8.31 35.20
N LEU A 47 -36.33 7.64 35.96
CA LEU A 47 -36.13 6.18 35.93
C LEU A 47 -36.80 5.56 37.17
N LYS A 48 -37.46 4.39 37.04
CA LYS A 48 -37.96 3.64 38.22
C LYS A 48 -37.78 2.14 38.06
N SER A 49 -37.10 1.54 39.05
CA SER A 49 -36.80 0.12 39.16
C SER A 49 -37.93 -0.69 39.82
N LYS A 50 -37.91 -2.02 39.65
CA LYS A 50 -38.41 -2.95 40.68
C LYS A 50 -37.68 -4.30 40.62
N ASN A 51 -37.25 -4.79 41.78
CA ASN A 51 -36.59 -6.09 41.95
C ASN A 51 -37.59 -7.26 41.88
N ARG A 52 -37.13 -8.43 41.44
CA ARG A 52 -37.40 -9.73 42.08
C ARG A 52 -36.15 -10.62 42.03
N LYS A 53 -36.05 -11.56 42.98
CA LYS A 53 -35.00 -12.57 43.11
C LYS A 53 -35.56 -13.97 42.80
N SER A 54 -34.65 -14.95 42.76
CA SER A 54 -34.83 -16.42 42.64
C SER A 54 -35.45 -16.89 41.31
N GLU A 55 -35.11 -18.08 40.80
CA GLU A 55 -34.51 -19.26 41.42
C GLU A 55 -33.38 -19.90 40.58
N THR A 56 -32.77 -21.00 41.07
CA THR A 56 -31.74 -21.80 40.38
C THR A 56 -32.30 -23.16 39.94
N LEU A 57 -31.94 -23.64 38.74
CA LEU A 57 -32.01 -25.07 38.38
C LEU A 57 -31.22 -25.36 37.09
N ASN A 58 -30.20 -26.22 37.18
CA ASN A 58 -29.73 -27.05 36.08
C ASN A 58 -30.37 -28.44 36.23
N PRO A 59 -30.61 -29.16 35.13
CA PRO A 59 -30.08 -30.52 35.04
C PRO A 59 -29.36 -30.80 33.70
N SER A 60 -28.84 -32.01 33.54
CA SER A 60 -27.92 -32.44 32.49
C SER A 60 -28.56 -33.31 31.39
N GLU A 61 -27.77 -33.47 30.32
CA GLU A 61 -27.66 -34.64 29.44
C GLU A 61 -28.72 -35.00 28.36
N ASP A 62 -28.12 -35.37 27.21
CA ASP A 62 -28.51 -36.28 26.14
C ASP A 62 -29.60 -36.01 25.07
N ALA A 63 -29.19 -36.41 23.85
CA ALA A 63 -29.92 -36.74 22.62
C ALA A 63 -31.04 -35.78 22.13
N HIS A 64 -31.00 -35.23 20.90
CA HIS A 64 -30.90 -35.99 19.65
C HIS A 64 -30.37 -35.15 18.46
N ARG A 65 -29.93 -35.82 17.40
CA ARG A 65 -29.68 -35.21 16.07
C ARG A 65 -30.99 -34.85 15.36
N THR A 66 -31.15 -33.61 14.92
CA THR A 66 -31.99 -33.28 13.74
C THR A 66 -31.52 -32.01 13.04
N TYR A 67 -31.41 -32.06 11.71
CA TYR A 67 -31.14 -30.89 10.87
C TYR A 67 -32.41 -30.03 10.75
N TRP A 68 -32.28 -28.70 10.91
CA TRP A 68 -33.31 -27.75 10.52
C TRP A 68 -32.78 -26.72 9.52
N VAL A 69 -33.32 -26.77 8.30
CA VAL A 69 -33.05 -25.78 7.24
C VAL A 69 -33.93 -24.56 7.49
N LEU A 70 -33.33 -23.38 7.71
CA LEU A 70 -34.04 -22.14 7.94
C LEU A 70 -34.84 -21.68 6.70
N ARG A 71 -36.14 -21.96 6.72
CA ARG A 71 -37.11 -21.56 5.69
C ARG A 71 -37.88 -20.32 6.11
N VAL A 72 -37.31 -19.14 5.88
CA VAL A 72 -37.97 -17.86 6.22
C VAL A 72 -39.18 -17.63 5.30
N SER A 73 -40.37 -17.67 5.87
CA SER A 73 -41.65 -17.47 5.16
C SER A 73 -42.01 -15.99 5.01
N LYS A 74 -42.63 -15.64 3.88
CA LYS A 74 -43.18 -14.29 3.65
C LYS A 74 -44.36 -14.00 4.58
N VAL A 75 -44.30 -12.89 5.32
CA VAL A 75 -45.50 -12.23 5.85
C VAL A 75 -46.11 -11.35 4.75
N ARG A 76 -47.43 -11.21 4.76
CA ARG A 76 -48.24 -10.56 3.71
C ARG A 76 -49.17 -9.53 4.36
N LEU A 77 -49.04 -8.26 3.97
CA LEU A 77 -49.98 -7.20 4.35
C LEU A 77 -50.78 -6.75 3.12
N LEU A 78 -52.02 -6.33 3.35
CA LEU A 78 -52.97 -5.90 2.32
C LEU A 78 -53.05 -4.37 2.24
N PRO A 79 -53.28 -3.79 1.05
CA PRO A 79 -53.40 -2.35 0.88
C PRO A 79 -54.82 -1.84 1.16
N ALA A 80 -54.93 -0.61 1.65
CA ALA A 80 -56.21 0.11 1.77
C ALA A 80 -56.02 1.61 1.47
N HIS A 81 -57.13 2.26 1.12
CA HIS A 81 -57.29 3.72 0.89
C HIS A 81 -56.70 4.37 -0.38
N ARG A 82 -57.62 4.45 -1.37
CA ARG A 82 -57.97 5.62 -2.20
C ARG A 82 -56.98 6.17 -3.25
N ARG A 83 -57.43 6.05 -4.51
CA ARG A 83 -57.23 7.06 -5.57
C ARG A 83 -57.97 8.36 -5.21
N LEU A 84 -57.45 9.49 -5.67
CA LEU A 84 -58.15 10.67 -6.24
C LEU A 84 -57.08 11.76 -6.48
N PHE A 85 -57.09 12.56 -7.55
CA PHE A 85 -57.52 12.31 -8.93
C PHE A 85 -56.85 13.39 -9.79
N CYS A 86 -56.29 13.05 -10.95
CA CYS A 86 -55.91 14.06 -11.94
C CYS A 86 -56.97 14.04 -13.04
N SER A 87 -57.91 14.99 -12.97
CA SER A 87 -58.99 15.15 -13.94
C SER A 87 -58.70 16.33 -14.85
N LEU A 88 -58.63 16.09 -16.16
CA LEU A 88 -59.14 17.00 -17.19
C LEU A 88 -59.04 16.36 -18.60
N LEU A 89 -60.20 16.31 -19.26
CA LEU A 89 -60.49 16.14 -20.69
C LEU A 89 -61.20 14.83 -21.13
N ASP A 90 -62.10 15.01 -22.11
CA ASP A 90 -63.31 14.22 -22.39
C ASP A 90 -63.26 13.54 -23.79
N PRO A 91 -64.21 12.67 -24.19
CA PRO A 91 -63.81 11.44 -24.90
C PRO A 91 -64.58 11.18 -26.22
N THR A 92 -64.06 11.64 -27.36
CA THR A 92 -64.78 11.57 -28.65
C THR A 92 -63.98 11.00 -29.83
N MET A 93 -63.61 9.71 -29.80
CA MET A 93 -63.52 8.92 -31.05
C MET A 93 -63.58 7.38 -30.91
N TYR A 94 -64.45 6.84 -30.06
CA TYR A 94 -64.66 5.39 -29.92
C TYR A 94 -65.50 4.78 -31.06
N ARG A 95 -65.14 5.01 -32.34
CA ARG A 95 -65.95 4.55 -33.49
C ARG A 95 -65.22 4.22 -34.82
N VAL A 96 -63.97 3.73 -34.76
CA VAL A 96 -63.27 3.20 -35.96
C VAL A 96 -62.86 1.72 -35.84
N VAL A 97 -62.52 1.22 -34.64
CA VAL A 97 -61.93 -0.13 -34.46
C VAL A 97 -62.96 -1.18 -33.98
N ALA A 98 -64.20 -1.08 -34.46
CA ALA A 98 -65.32 -1.93 -34.03
C ALA A 98 -66.09 -2.54 -35.23
N SER A 99 -65.38 -3.17 -36.17
CA SER A 99 -65.99 -3.76 -37.39
C SER A 99 -65.32 -5.04 -37.92
N LEU A 100 -64.28 -5.57 -37.27
CA LEU A 100 -63.50 -6.73 -37.75
C LEU A 100 -63.35 -7.86 -36.72
N ALA A 101 -64.39 -8.10 -35.92
CA ALA A 101 -64.41 -9.12 -34.86
C ALA A 101 -65.63 -10.05 -34.92
N SER A 102 -66.03 -10.49 -36.12
CA SER A 102 -67.32 -11.19 -36.33
C SER A 102 -67.36 -12.20 -37.50
N LYS A 103 -66.40 -13.13 -37.59
CA LYS A 103 -66.50 -14.38 -38.40
C LYS A 103 -65.76 -15.53 -37.71
N ALA A 104 -66.43 -16.70 -37.59
CA ALA A 104 -65.95 -18.03 -37.13
C ALA A 104 -64.94 -18.08 -35.95
N ARG A 105 -65.21 -18.65 -34.76
CA ARG A 105 -66.17 -19.66 -34.27
C ARG A 105 -66.00 -21.08 -34.84
N VAL A 106 -65.66 -22.02 -33.94
CA VAL A 106 -65.63 -23.51 -34.05
C VAL A 106 -64.51 -24.17 -34.88
N THR A 107 -63.34 -24.31 -34.26
CA THR A 107 -62.49 -25.53 -34.13
C THR A 107 -61.25 -25.14 -33.29
N GLY A 108 -60.72 -25.92 -32.35
CA GLY A 108 -61.11 -27.24 -31.86
C GLY A 108 -59.93 -28.01 -31.26
N GLY A 109 -59.45 -27.66 -30.06
CA GLY A 109 -58.35 -28.37 -29.36
C GLY A 109 -57.40 -27.46 -28.59
N ASN A 110 -57.18 -27.75 -27.30
CA ASN A 110 -56.31 -26.97 -26.41
C ASN A 110 -54.81 -27.24 -26.64
N SER A 111 -53.96 -26.21 -26.49
CA SER A 111 -52.74 -26.23 -25.63
C SER A 111 -51.73 -25.08 -25.85
N SER A 112 -52.14 -23.91 -26.37
CA SER A 112 -51.26 -22.74 -26.49
C SER A 112 -50.75 -22.25 -25.12
N ARG A 113 -49.50 -22.59 -24.77
CA ARG A 113 -48.83 -22.10 -23.54
C ARG A 113 -48.79 -20.57 -23.54
N GLN A 114 -49.22 -19.96 -22.43
CA GLN A 114 -49.05 -18.53 -22.21
C GLN A 114 -47.55 -18.18 -22.18
N ILE A 115 -47.09 -17.41 -23.18
CA ILE A 115 -45.78 -16.73 -23.12
C ILE A 115 -45.93 -15.49 -22.24
N GLY A 116 -46.13 -15.72 -20.94
CA GLY A 116 -46.08 -14.67 -19.94
C GLY A 116 -44.64 -14.18 -19.81
N SER A 117 -44.37 -12.94 -20.22
CA SER A 117 -43.05 -12.29 -20.20
C SER A 117 -42.58 -12.00 -18.77
N ARG A 118 -42.32 -13.06 -18.00
CA ARG A 118 -41.52 -12.99 -16.78
C ARG A 118 -40.11 -12.62 -17.21
N LEU A 119 -39.78 -11.33 -17.11
CA LEU A 119 -38.39 -10.86 -17.12
C LEU A 119 -37.72 -11.39 -15.85
N GLY A 120 -37.36 -12.67 -15.88
CA GLY A 120 -36.77 -13.38 -14.77
C GLY A 120 -35.44 -12.74 -14.45
N TRP A 121 -35.32 -12.15 -13.26
CA TRP A 121 -34.06 -11.60 -12.77
C TRP A 121 -33.10 -12.78 -12.53
N SER A 122 -32.41 -13.20 -13.59
CA SER A 122 -31.36 -14.20 -13.54
C SER A 122 -30.22 -13.61 -12.71
N ARG A 123 -30.27 -13.87 -11.40
CA ARG A 123 -29.12 -13.67 -10.52
C ARG A 123 -28.07 -14.63 -11.04
N ASN A 124 -27.07 -14.11 -11.74
CA ASN A 124 -26.04 -14.88 -12.45
C ASN A 124 -25.09 -15.59 -11.47
N TYR A 125 -25.63 -16.56 -10.75
CA TYR A 125 -24.92 -17.53 -9.94
C TYR A 125 -24.20 -18.50 -10.88
N ALA A 126 -23.06 -18.06 -11.41
CA ALA A 126 -22.12 -18.94 -12.08
C ALA A 126 -21.84 -20.14 -11.16
N ALA A 127 -22.08 -21.34 -11.66
CA ALA A 127 -21.81 -22.58 -10.93
C ALA A 127 -20.36 -22.59 -10.43
N LYS A 128 -20.13 -23.09 -9.21
CA LYS A 128 -18.80 -23.10 -8.61
C LYS A 128 -18.22 -24.51 -8.59
N ASP A 129 -16.95 -24.63 -8.92
CA ASP A 129 -16.14 -25.82 -8.61
C ASP A 129 -15.58 -25.65 -7.20
N ILE A 130 -15.68 -26.69 -6.36
CA ILE A 130 -15.27 -26.65 -4.96
C ILE A 130 -14.42 -27.88 -4.67
N ARG A 131 -13.19 -27.66 -4.21
CA ARG A 131 -12.24 -28.73 -3.86
C ARG A 131 -11.73 -28.52 -2.45
N PHE A 132 -11.45 -29.62 -1.74
CA PHE A 132 -11.15 -29.61 -0.32
C PHE A 132 -9.78 -30.23 -0.03
N GLY A 133 -9.22 -29.94 1.15
CA GLY A 133 -8.03 -30.59 1.68
C GLY A 133 -6.79 -30.52 0.78
N VAL A 134 -6.12 -31.67 0.63
CA VAL A 134 -4.80 -31.79 0.00
C VAL A 134 -4.84 -31.41 -1.48
N ASP A 135 -5.84 -31.85 -2.25
CA ASP A 135 -5.95 -31.58 -3.70
C ASP A 135 -5.99 -30.08 -4.00
N ALA A 136 -6.73 -29.32 -3.19
CA ALA A 136 -6.80 -27.87 -3.32
C ALA A 136 -5.44 -27.22 -3.02
N ARG A 137 -4.75 -27.66 -1.95
CA ARG A 137 -3.42 -27.13 -1.58
C ARG A 137 -2.35 -27.50 -2.61
N ALA A 138 -2.34 -28.72 -3.14
CA ALA A 138 -1.39 -29.16 -4.16
C ALA A 138 -1.54 -28.38 -5.48
N LEU A 139 -2.77 -28.05 -5.90
CA LEU A 139 -3.01 -27.22 -7.08
C LEU A 139 -2.64 -25.75 -6.86
N MET A 140 -2.86 -25.20 -5.65
CA MET A 140 -2.38 -23.87 -5.30
C MET A 140 -0.85 -23.81 -5.22
N LEU A 141 -0.20 -24.85 -4.67
CA LEU A 141 1.26 -24.97 -4.59
C LEU A 141 1.92 -24.93 -5.96
N LYS A 142 1.43 -25.71 -6.94
CA LYS A 142 1.90 -25.62 -8.34
C LYS A 142 1.68 -24.23 -8.97
N GLY A 143 0.73 -23.43 -8.47
CA GLY A 143 0.53 -22.05 -8.90
C GLY A 143 1.50 -21.06 -8.26
N VAL A 144 1.91 -21.32 -7.03
CA VAL A 144 2.96 -20.57 -6.31
C VAL A 144 4.34 -20.91 -6.86
N GLU A 145 4.62 -22.19 -7.08
CA GLU A 145 5.89 -22.70 -7.59
C GLU A 145 6.15 -22.21 -9.01
N ASP A 146 5.24 -22.42 -9.97
CA ASP A 146 5.48 -22.01 -11.37
C ASP A 146 5.63 -20.50 -11.53
N LEU A 147 4.97 -19.67 -10.71
CA LEU A 147 5.17 -18.22 -10.73
C LEU A 147 6.50 -17.82 -10.07
N ALA A 148 6.80 -18.36 -8.89
CA ALA A 148 8.06 -18.07 -8.20
C ALA A 148 9.28 -18.61 -8.97
N ASP A 149 9.12 -19.69 -9.75
CA ASP A 149 10.19 -20.24 -10.59
C ASP A 149 10.45 -19.40 -11.85
N ALA A 150 9.46 -18.66 -12.33
CA ALA A 150 9.62 -17.66 -13.38
C ALA A 150 10.20 -16.33 -12.84
N VAL A 151 9.96 -15.99 -11.57
CA VAL A 151 10.49 -14.76 -10.93
C VAL A 151 11.91 -14.96 -10.39
N LYS A 152 12.23 -16.11 -9.77
CA LYS A 152 13.52 -16.35 -9.10
C LYS A 152 14.74 -16.21 -10.01
N VAL A 153 14.58 -16.41 -11.32
CA VAL A 153 15.69 -16.35 -12.28
C VAL A 153 16.25 -14.94 -12.46
N THR A 154 15.51 -13.90 -12.07
CA THR A 154 16.00 -12.51 -12.11
C THR A 154 16.84 -12.11 -10.90
N MET A 155 16.91 -12.96 -9.84
CA MET A 155 17.54 -12.58 -8.57
C MET A 155 19.08 -12.51 -8.65
N GLY A 156 19.64 -11.41 -8.14
CA GLY A 156 21.07 -11.23 -7.95
C GLY A 156 21.83 -10.75 -9.20
N PRO A 157 23.14 -10.46 -9.10
CA PRO A 157 23.91 -9.82 -10.17
C PRO A 157 24.01 -10.66 -11.45
N LYS A 158 23.94 -11.99 -11.34
CA LYS A 158 23.88 -12.93 -12.47
C LYS A 158 22.43 -13.37 -12.81
N GLY A 159 21.44 -12.60 -12.35
CA GLY A 159 20.04 -12.75 -12.70
C GLY A 159 19.80 -12.56 -14.20
N ARG A 160 18.95 -13.42 -14.76
CA ARG A 160 18.63 -13.50 -16.20
C ARG A 160 17.39 -12.67 -16.51
N ASN A 161 17.36 -12.10 -17.71
CA ASN A 161 16.19 -11.35 -18.19
C ASN A 161 15.03 -12.31 -18.49
N VAL A 162 13.81 -11.87 -18.18
CA VAL A 162 12.57 -12.53 -18.62
C VAL A 162 11.98 -11.73 -19.78
N VAL A 163 11.47 -12.44 -20.79
CA VAL A 163 10.81 -11.85 -21.96
C VAL A 163 9.31 -12.07 -21.85
N ILE A 164 8.53 -10.99 -21.94
CA ILE A 164 7.08 -10.98 -21.72
C ILE A 164 6.38 -10.49 -22.99
N GLU A 165 5.63 -11.39 -23.62
CA GLU A 165 4.75 -11.06 -24.75
C GLU A 165 3.81 -9.90 -24.39
N GLN A 166 3.67 -8.95 -25.31
CA GLN A 166 2.71 -7.84 -25.21
C GLN A 166 1.65 -8.02 -26.29
N SER A 167 0.39 -7.75 -25.99
CA SER A 167 -0.70 -7.87 -26.98
C SER A 167 -0.54 -6.97 -28.21
N PHE A 168 0.28 -5.91 -28.09
CA PHE A 168 0.65 -4.98 -29.16
C PHE A 168 2.09 -4.49 -28.94
N GLY A 169 2.84 -4.31 -30.03
CA GLY A 169 4.23 -3.81 -29.98
C GLY A 169 5.28 -4.91 -29.74
N ALA A 170 6.48 -4.50 -29.36
CA ALA A 170 7.58 -5.41 -29.03
C ALA A 170 7.37 -6.07 -27.65
N PRO A 171 7.91 -7.29 -27.41
CA PRO A 171 7.86 -7.91 -26.10
C PRO A 171 8.68 -7.11 -25.07
N LYS A 172 8.18 -6.97 -23.83
CA LYS A 172 8.95 -6.33 -22.75
C LYS A 172 10.01 -7.31 -22.24
N VAL A 173 11.27 -6.91 -22.30
CA VAL A 173 12.38 -7.57 -21.62
C VAL A 173 12.55 -6.90 -20.25
N THR A 174 12.72 -7.67 -19.18
CA THR A 174 12.86 -7.10 -17.82
C THR A 174 13.58 -8.03 -16.84
N LYS A 175 14.11 -7.46 -15.76
CA LYS A 175 14.54 -8.15 -14.53
C LYS A 175 13.60 -7.94 -13.34
N ASP A 176 12.64 -7.02 -13.43
CA ASP A 176 11.72 -6.72 -12.33
C ASP A 176 10.78 -7.90 -12.05
N GLY A 177 10.89 -8.46 -10.85
CA GLY A 177 10.05 -9.57 -10.38
C GLY A 177 8.57 -9.21 -10.26
N VAL A 178 8.22 -7.94 -10.06
CA VAL A 178 6.83 -7.47 -10.01
C VAL A 178 6.20 -7.49 -11.40
N THR A 179 6.87 -6.97 -12.42
CA THR A 179 6.42 -7.00 -13.82
C THR A 179 6.25 -8.45 -14.29
N VAL A 180 7.22 -9.33 -13.99
CA VAL A 180 7.12 -10.77 -14.26
C VAL A 180 5.92 -11.38 -13.53
N ALA A 181 5.81 -11.21 -12.21
CA ALA A 181 4.70 -11.74 -11.42
C ALA A 181 3.33 -11.22 -11.91
N LYS A 182 3.21 -9.93 -12.23
CA LYS A 182 1.98 -9.32 -12.77
C LYS A 182 1.54 -10.01 -14.06
N SER A 183 2.47 -10.32 -14.97
CA SER A 183 2.15 -10.91 -16.30
C SER A 183 1.61 -12.35 -16.26
N ILE A 184 1.98 -13.16 -15.27
CA ILE A 184 1.71 -14.60 -15.26
C ILE A 184 0.26 -14.90 -14.86
N GLU A 185 -0.57 -15.42 -15.77
CA GLU A 185 -1.93 -15.91 -15.47
C GLU A 185 -2.13 -17.37 -15.90
N PHE A 186 -2.81 -18.16 -15.06
CA PHE A 186 -3.06 -19.58 -15.31
C PHE A 186 -4.52 -19.87 -15.68
N LYS A 187 -4.70 -20.71 -16.70
CA LYS A 187 -6.02 -21.18 -17.19
C LYS A 187 -6.78 -22.02 -16.16
N ASP A 188 -6.07 -22.76 -15.29
CA ASP A 188 -6.65 -23.39 -14.11
C ASP A 188 -6.84 -22.35 -13.01
N LYS A 189 -8.07 -22.19 -12.54
CA LYS A 189 -8.44 -21.14 -11.58
C LYS A 189 -7.96 -21.39 -10.15
N ILE A 190 -7.75 -22.65 -9.75
CA ILE A 190 -7.20 -22.97 -8.42
C ILE A 190 -5.70 -22.72 -8.43
N LYS A 191 -5.02 -23.09 -9.51
CA LYS A 191 -3.62 -22.71 -9.78
C LYS A 191 -3.47 -21.18 -9.81
N ASN A 192 -4.37 -20.47 -10.51
CA ASN A 192 -4.33 -19.01 -10.60
C ASN A 192 -4.62 -18.31 -9.26
N VAL A 193 -5.38 -18.92 -8.35
CA VAL A 193 -5.53 -18.41 -6.97
C VAL A 193 -4.19 -18.46 -6.23
N GLY A 194 -3.44 -19.57 -6.33
CA GLY A 194 -2.09 -19.66 -5.77
C GLY A 194 -1.16 -18.56 -6.31
N ALA A 195 -1.09 -18.42 -7.63
CA ALA A 195 -0.31 -17.37 -8.29
C ALA A 195 -0.73 -15.95 -7.86
N SER A 196 -2.04 -15.67 -7.83
CA SER A 196 -2.59 -14.35 -7.46
C SER A 196 -2.25 -13.93 -6.03
N LEU A 197 -1.99 -14.88 -5.13
CA LEU A 197 -1.59 -14.59 -3.76
C LEU A 197 -0.10 -14.18 -3.70
N VAL A 198 0.77 -14.80 -4.51
CA VAL A 198 2.16 -14.34 -4.66
C VAL A 198 2.22 -12.96 -5.33
N LYS A 199 1.36 -12.69 -6.34
CA LYS A 199 1.22 -11.34 -6.92
C LYS A 199 0.85 -10.30 -5.85
N GLN A 200 0.00 -10.66 -4.88
CA GLN A 200 -0.39 -9.76 -3.80
C GLN A 200 0.77 -9.43 -2.85
N VAL A 201 1.66 -10.39 -2.56
CA VAL A 201 2.91 -10.15 -1.81
C VAL A 201 3.85 -9.26 -2.59
N ALA A 202 4.16 -9.60 -3.85
CA ALA A 202 5.06 -8.80 -4.69
C ALA A 202 4.59 -7.34 -4.82
N ASN A 203 3.29 -7.12 -4.99
CA ASN A 203 2.71 -5.78 -5.00
C ASN A 203 2.80 -5.09 -3.63
N ALA A 204 2.47 -5.77 -2.52
CA ALA A 204 2.48 -5.15 -1.19
C ALA A 204 3.89 -4.68 -0.78
N THR A 205 4.92 -5.51 -1.01
CA THR A 205 6.31 -5.14 -0.73
C THR A 205 6.78 -4.02 -1.67
N ASN A 206 6.39 -4.05 -2.95
CA ASN A 206 6.65 -2.95 -3.89
C ASN A 206 6.03 -1.63 -3.42
N ASP A 207 4.77 -1.64 -2.97
CA ASP A 207 4.04 -0.43 -2.57
C ASP A 207 4.57 0.20 -1.25
N VAL A 208 5.33 -0.55 -0.44
CA VAL A 208 5.87 -0.09 0.86
C VAL A 208 7.39 0.19 0.83
N ALA A 209 8.15 -0.55 0.03
CA ALA A 209 9.61 -0.47 -0.02
C ALA A 209 10.21 -0.22 -1.41
N GLY A 210 9.46 -0.50 -2.49
CA GLY A 210 9.87 -0.24 -3.87
C GLY A 210 11.10 -1.04 -4.37
N ASP A 211 11.47 -2.10 -3.66
CA ASP A 211 12.51 -3.09 -3.99
C ASP A 211 12.22 -4.38 -3.17
N GLY A 212 13.02 -5.44 -3.28
CA GLY A 212 12.94 -6.68 -2.50
C GLY A 212 11.86 -7.66 -2.96
N THR A 213 11.19 -7.35 -4.07
CA THR A 213 9.97 -8.01 -4.55
C THR A 213 10.22 -9.46 -4.97
N THR A 214 11.29 -9.72 -5.73
CA THR A 214 11.78 -11.08 -6.04
C THR A 214 12.11 -11.86 -4.75
N CYS A 215 12.76 -11.23 -3.77
CA CYS A 215 13.07 -11.85 -2.48
C CYS A 215 11.78 -12.26 -1.73
N ALA A 216 10.78 -11.38 -1.68
CA ALA A 216 9.49 -11.67 -1.08
C ALA A 216 8.79 -12.88 -1.75
N THR A 217 8.78 -12.97 -3.08
CA THR A 217 8.17 -14.14 -3.77
C THR A 217 8.87 -15.47 -3.46
N ILE A 218 10.20 -15.46 -3.32
CA ILE A 218 11.00 -16.66 -2.98
C ILE A 218 10.75 -17.07 -1.53
N LEU A 219 10.69 -16.12 -0.61
CA LEU A 219 10.34 -16.37 0.79
C LEU A 219 8.91 -16.92 0.90
N THR A 220 7.92 -16.34 0.19
CA THR A 220 6.55 -16.87 0.13
C THR A 220 6.52 -18.30 -0.40
N ARG A 221 7.25 -18.61 -1.48
CA ARG A 221 7.34 -19.97 -2.04
C ARG A 221 7.88 -20.95 -0.99
N ALA A 222 8.99 -20.64 -0.34
CA ALA A 222 9.63 -21.52 0.64
C ALA A 222 8.75 -21.75 1.87
N ILE A 223 8.20 -20.67 2.46
CA ILE A 223 7.28 -20.71 3.60
C ILE A 223 6.03 -21.54 3.26
N PHE A 224 5.46 -21.35 2.08
CA PHE A 224 4.23 -22.02 1.67
C PHE A 224 4.43 -23.51 1.32
N ALA A 225 5.55 -23.86 0.67
CA ALA A 225 5.89 -25.25 0.36
C ALA A 225 6.08 -26.09 1.63
N GLU A 226 6.87 -25.61 2.60
CA GLU A 226 7.07 -26.31 3.87
C GLU A 226 5.79 -26.31 4.72
N GLY A 227 5.06 -25.19 4.80
CA GLY A 227 3.76 -25.13 5.49
C GLY A 227 2.73 -26.13 4.95
N CYS A 228 2.70 -26.36 3.63
CA CYS A 228 1.87 -27.39 3.01
C CYS A 228 2.29 -28.81 3.40
N LYS A 229 3.60 -29.10 3.51
CA LYS A 229 4.12 -30.40 3.97
C LYS A 229 3.73 -30.66 5.42
N SER A 230 3.93 -29.69 6.31
CA SER A 230 3.61 -29.81 7.75
C SER A 230 2.13 -30.12 8.00
N VAL A 231 1.21 -29.49 7.26
CA VAL A 231 -0.24 -29.79 7.38
C VAL A 231 -0.67 -31.02 6.58
N ALA A 232 0.07 -31.45 5.56
CA ALA A 232 -0.11 -32.80 5.00
C ALA A 232 0.30 -33.89 6.01
N ALA A 233 1.27 -33.62 6.89
CA ALA A 233 1.66 -34.47 8.01
C ALA A 233 0.71 -34.38 9.24
N GLY A 234 -0.40 -33.62 9.15
CA GLY A 234 -1.45 -33.59 10.18
C GLY A 234 -1.25 -32.56 11.30
N MET A 235 -0.23 -31.70 11.23
CA MET A 235 0.00 -30.64 12.23
C MET A 235 -1.08 -29.54 12.20
N ASN A 236 -1.27 -28.83 13.30
CA ASN A 236 -2.23 -27.75 13.44
C ASN A 236 -1.75 -26.47 12.74
N ALA A 237 -2.42 -26.11 11.64
CA ALA A 237 -2.19 -24.90 10.86
C ALA A 237 -2.12 -23.60 11.70
N MET A 238 -2.97 -23.50 12.73
CA MET A 238 -3.04 -22.31 13.59
C MET A 238 -1.85 -22.19 14.57
N ASP A 239 -1.27 -23.30 15.02
CA ASP A 239 -0.08 -23.28 15.87
C ASP A 239 1.22 -23.17 15.05
N LEU A 240 1.28 -23.79 13.87
CA LEU A 240 2.33 -23.50 12.88
C LEU A 240 2.41 -21.99 12.58
N ARG A 241 1.25 -21.35 12.33
CA ARG A 241 1.14 -19.90 12.09
C ARG A 241 1.60 -19.04 13.28
N ARG A 242 1.35 -19.48 14.52
CA ARG A 242 1.85 -18.80 15.72
C ARG A 242 3.38 -18.85 15.79
N GLY A 243 3.96 -20.04 15.62
CA GLY A 243 5.42 -20.22 15.59
C GLY A 243 6.09 -19.40 14.49
N ILE A 244 5.48 -19.33 13.31
CA ILE A 244 5.94 -18.50 12.19
C ILE A 244 5.94 -17.01 12.54
N THR A 245 4.83 -16.49 13.11
CA THR A 245 4.77 -15.08 13.55
C THR A 245 5.87 -14.77 14.57
N MET A 246 6.03 -15.63 15.59
CA MET A 246 7.06 -15.49 16.63
C MET A 246 8.48 -15.48 16.06
N ALA A 247 8.78 -16.34 15.08
CA ALA A 247 10.08 -16.37 14.41
C ALA A 247 10.33 -15.11 13.58
N VAL A 248 9.32 -14.60 12.87
CA VAL A 248 9.43 -13.37 12.07
C VAL A 248 9.64 -12.15 12.97
N ASP A 249 8.89 -12.00 14.06
CA ASP A 249 9.06 -10.88 15.00
C ASP A 249 10.45 -10.89 15.66
N ALA A 250 10.98 -12.07 16.00
CA ALA A 250 12.34 -12.24 16.51
C ALA A 250 13.41 -11.86 15.46
N VAL A 251 13.26 -12.30 14.21
CA VAL A 251 14.17 -11.94 13.11
C VAL A 251 14.13 -10.45 12.81
N VAL A 252 12.94 -9.82 12.77
CA VAL A 252 12.80 -8.37 12.56
C VAL A 252 13.47 -7.58 13.70
N THR A 253 13.39 -8.07 14.93
CA THR A 253 14.08 -7.47 16.08
C THR A 253 15.60 -7.61 15.98
N ASN A 254 16.08 -8.78 15.56
CA ASN A 254 17.51 -9.07 15.35
C ASN A 254 18.11 -8.21 14.23
N LEU A 255 17.41 -8.08 13.09
CA LEU A 255 17.81 -7.24 11.97
C LEU A 255 17.86 -5.75 12.36
N LYS A 256 16.87 -5.25 13.11
CA LYS A 256 16.88 -3.87 13.65
C LYS A 256 18.06 -3.62 14.57
N ALA A 257 18.47 -4.59 15.39
CA ALA A 257 19.63 -4.47 16.27
C ALA A 257 20.99 -4.54 15.54
N ARG A 258 21.00 -4.97 14.25
CA ARG A 258 22.21 -5.07 13.41
C ARG A 258 22.32 -3.96 12.35
N ALA A 259 21.29 -3.13 12.20
CA ALA A 259 21.25 -2.11 11.17
C ALA A 259 22.24 -0.97 11.44
N LYS A 260 22.96 -0.56 10.40
CA LYS A 260 23.91 0.56 10.42
C LYS A 260 23.22 1.75 9.73
N LEU A 261 23.11 2.90 10.39
CA LEU A 261 22.52 4.10 9.79
C LEU A 261 23.53 4.74 8.83
N ILE A 262 23.16 4.89 7.56
CA ILE A 262 24.02 5.54 6.56
C ILE A 262 24.01 7.05 6.73
N SER A 263 25.13 7.69 6.40
CA SER A 263 25.27 9.14 6.52
C SER A 263 26.07 9.79 5.40
N THR A 264 26.91 9.03 4.70
CA THR A 264 27.80 9.50 3.64
C THR A 264 27.17 9.36 2.25
N SER A 265 27.62 10.20 1.31
CA SER A 265 27.23 10.10 -0.11
C SER A 265 27.74 8.79 -0.75
N GLU A 266 28.87 8.25 -0.27
CA GLU A 266 29.43 6.98 -0.76
C GLU A 266 28.55 5.76 -0.39
N GLU A 267 28.03 5.68 0.84
CA GLU A 267 27.08 4.63 1.25
C GLU A 267 25.78 4.69 0.41
N ILE A 268 25.27 5.90 0.15
CA ILE A 268 24.09 6.12 -0.71
C ILE A 268 24.38 5.64 -2.14
N ALA A 269 25.55 5.99 -2.70
CA ALA A 269 25.98 5.54 -4.02
C ALA A 269 26.17 4.01 -4.10
N GLN A 270 26.63 3.36 -3.03
CA GLN A 270 26.75 1.89 -2.95
C GLN A 270 25.37 1.20 -2.98
N VAL A 271 24.41 1.64 -2.14
CA VAL A 271 23.02 1.13 -2.18
C VAL A 271 22.41 1.33 -3.57
N GLY A 272 22.53 2.53 -4.13
CA GLY A 272 22.00 2.85 -5.46
C GLY A 272 22.64 2.01 -6.57
N THR A 273 23.94 1.77 -6.52
CA THR A 273 24.67 0.91 -7.47
C THR A 273 24.15 -0.52 -7.45
N ILE A 274 23.83 -1.07 -6.27
CA ILE A 274 23.41 -2.47 -6.12
C ILE A 274 22.01 -2.72 -6.64
N SER A 275 21.02 -1.92 -6.20
CA SER A 275 19.65 -2.05 -6.72
C SER A 275 19.58 -1.69 -8.22
N ALA A 276 20.51 -0.87 -8.74
CA ALA A 276 20.69 -0.66 -10.18
C ALA A 276 21.32 -1.84 -10.95
N ASN A 277 21.48 -3.03 -10.33
CA ASN A 277 22.14 -4.23 -10.86
C ASN A 277 23.68 -4.07 -11.09
N GLY A 278 24.35 -3.26 -10.28
CA GLY A 278 25.81 -3.02 -10.35
C GLY A 278 26.21 -1.82 -11.21
N GLU A 279 25.26 -1.05 -11.75
CA GLU A 279 25.54 0.10 -12.60
C GLU A 279 25.90 1.35 -11.76
N ARG A 280 27.21 1.59 -11.61
CA ARG A 280 27.75 2.68 -10.77
C ARG A 280 27.31 4.07 -11.20
N GLU A 281 27.09 4.30 -12.49
CA GLU A 281 26.65 5.60 -13.01
C GLU A 281 25.29 6.01 -12.43
N ILE A 282 24.35 5.07 -12.35
CA ILE A 282 23.04 5.26 -11.70
C ILE A 282 23.20 5.54 -10.20
N GLY A 283 24.04 4.77 -9.50
CA GLY A 283 24.29 4.97 -8.07
C GLY A 283 24.87 6.36 -7.75
N GLU A 284 25.88 6.80 -8.51
CA GLU A 284 26.43 8.14 -8.36
C GLU A 284 25.44 9.25 -8.76
N LEU A 285 24.61 9.04 -9.79
CA LEU A 285 23.61 10.00 -10.23
C LEU A 285 22.48 10.19 -9.20
N ILE A 286 22.07 9.11 -8.52
CA ILE A 286 21.12 9.18 -7.40
C ILE A 286 21.74 9.88 -6.18
N ALA A 287 23.01 9.58 -5.85
CA ALA A 287 23.72 10.25 -4.76
C ALA A 287 23.86 11.77 -5.02
N LYS A 288 24.30 12.16 -6.23
CA LYS A 288 24.38 13.56 -6.69
C LYS A 288 23.01 14.27 -6.72
N ALA A 289 21.91 13.53 -6.86
CA ALA A 289 20.56 14.06 -6.73
C ALA A 289 20.19 14.31 -5.26
N MET A 290 20.34 13.30 -4.40
CA MET A 290 20.09 13.41 -2.95
C MET A 290 20.93 14.50 -2.28
N GLU A 291 22.17 14.72 -2.73
CA GLU A 291 23.03 15.80 -2.24
C GLU A 291 22.50 17.19 -2.58
N LYS A 292 21.85 17.36 -3.75
CA LYS A 292 21.28 18.65 -4.18
C LYS A 292 19.92 18.98 -3.57
N VAL A 293 19.04 17.99 -3.39
CA VAL A 293 17.68 18.21 -2.84
C VAL A 293 17.54 17.86 -1.36
N GLY A 294 18.59 17.32 -0.74
CA GLY A 294 18.59 16.82 0.63
C GLY A 294 17.92 15.46 0.80
N ARG A 295 18.04 14.89 2.01
CA ARG A 295 17.56 13.53 2.33
C ARG A 295 16.04 13.35 2.16
N GLU A 296 15.27 14.40 2.41
CA GLU A 296 13.80 14.43 2.27
C GLU A 296 13.35 14.97 0.91
N GLY A 297 14.31 15.33 0.04
CA GLY A 297 14.06 15.98 -1.23
C GLY A 297 13.31 15.08 -2.23
N VAL A 298 12.50 15.71 -3.06
CA VAL A 298 11.70 14.99 -4.06
C VAL A 298 12.59 14.65 -5.25
N ILE A 299 12.79 13.36 -5.51
CA ILE A 299 13.47 12.87 -6.72
C ILE A 299 12.44 12.15 -7.60
N THR A 300 12.42 12.50 -8.88
CA THR A 300 11.52 11.95 -9.92
C THR A 300 12.32 11.43 -11.11
N VAL A 301 11.76 10.45 -11.83
CA VAL A 301 12.40 9.83 -13.01
C VAL A 301 11.52 10.07 -14.24
N SER A 302 12.15 10.47 -15.33
CA SER A 302 11.54 10.90 -16.59
C SER A 302 12.32 10.38 -17.79
N ASP A 303 11.68 10.34 -18.96
CA ASP A 303 12.28 9.82 -20.19
C ASP A 303 13.17 10.90 -20.83
N GLY A 304 14.45 10.58 -21.03
CA GLY A 304 15.40 11.45 -21.71
C GLY A 304 15.15 11.53 -23.22
N LYS A 305 15.63 12.62 -23.83
CA LYS A 305 15.68 12.79 -25.30
C LYS A 305 17.11 12.66 -25.85
N THR A 306 18.04 12.37 -24.97
CA THR A 306 19.50 12.35 -25.13
C THR A 306 20.02 10.94 -24.85
N LEU A 307 21.22 10.59 -25.34
CA LEU A 307 21.81 9.26 -25.11
C LEU A 307 22.38 9.10 -23.70
N CYS A 308 22.68 10.20 -23.01
CA CYS A 308 23.25 10.24 -21.67
C CYS A 308 22.17 10.63 -20.65
N ASP A 309 22.35 10.23 -19.39
CA ASP A 309 21.44 10.64 -18.32
C ASP A 309 21.69 12.10 -17.89
N GLU A 310 20.63 12.83 -17.56
CA GLU A 310 20.71 14.21 -17.07
C GLU A 310 20.07 14.34 -15.68
N LEU A 311 20.71 15.14 -14.80
CA LEU A 311 20.17 15.56 -13.50
C LEU A 311 19.83 17.05 -13.55
N GLU A 312 18.55 17.36 -13.76
CA GLU A 312 18.02 18.72 -13.63
C GLU A 312 17.44 18.90 -12.21
N VAL A 313 17.63 20.07 -11.60
CA VAL A 313 16.97 20.43 -10.34
C VAL A 313 16.04 21.60 -10.62
N VAL A 314 14.76 21.44 -10.26
CA VAL A 314 13.67 22.33 -10.65
C VAL A 314 12.88 22.78 -9.43
N GLU A 315 12.36 24.00 -9.46
CA GLU A 315 11.37 24.45 -8.47
C GLU A 315 10.06 23.65 -8.65
N GLY A 316 9.57 23.06 -7.56
CA GLY A 316 8.45 22.13 -7.57
C GLY A 316 8.14 21.58 -6.18
N MET A 317 7.05 20.83 -6.05
CA MET A 317 6.52 20.38 -4.75
C MET A 317 5.84 19.01 -4.87
N LYS A 318 5.96 18.19 -3.82
CA LYS A 318 5.18 16.96 -3.61
C LYS A 318 4.05 17.19 -2.61
N LEU A 319 2.85 16.75 -2.97
CA LEU A 319 1.67 16.68 -2.11
C LEU A 319 1.34 15.20 -1.88
N ASP A 320 1.13 14.81 -0.63
CA ASP A 320 0.86 13.41 -0.23
C ASP A 320 -0.64 13.06 -0.39
N ARG A 321 -1.15 13.38 -1.60
CA ARG A 321 -2.52 13.19 -2.07
C ARG A 321 -2.53 12.90 -3.57
N GLY A 322 -3.07 11.75 -3.96
CA GLY A 322 -3.25 11.37 -5.37
C GLY A 322 -4.64 11.70 -5.93
N TYR A 323 -4.96 11.10 -7.08
CA TYR A 323 -6.25 11.30 -7.76
C TYR A 323 -7.45 10.78 -6.95
N ILE A 324 -8.55 11.52 -6.95
CA ILE A 324 -9.80 11.09 -6.28
C ILE A 324 -10.45 9.88 -7.00
N SER A 325 -10.20 9.71 -8.30
CA SER A 325 -10.80 8.65 -9.12
C SER A 325 -9.84 8.07 -10.15
N PRO A 326 -9.72 6.74 -10.29
CA PRO A 326 -8.88 6.11 -11.32
C PRO A 326 -9.25 6.48 -12.76
N TYR A 327 -10.47 6.97 -13.02
CA TYR A 327 -10.84 7.48 -14.35
C TYR A 327 -10.02 8.73 -14.76
N PHE A 328 -9.31 9.39 -13.84
CA PHE A 328 -8.40 10.48 -14.16
C PHE A 328 -7.03 10.03 -14.71
N ILE A 329 -6.63 8.76 -14.59
CA ILE A 329 -5.41 8.20 -15.20
C ILE A 329 -5.32 8.54 -16.69
N THR A 330 -4.14 8.95 -17.17
CA THR A 330 -3.85 9.19 -18.60
C THR A 330 -2.88 8.14 -19.14
N ASP A 331 -1.86 7.75 -18.37
CA ASP A 331 -1.05 6.58 -18.66
C ASP A 331 -1.55 5.35 -17.89
N HIS A 332 -2.17 4.43 -18.62
CA HIS A 332 -2.63 3.16 -18.10
C HIS A 332 -1.50 2.17 -17.75
N LYS A 333 -0.26 2.37 -18.23
CA LYS A 333 0.89 1.51 -17.87
C LYS A 333 1.34 1.79 -16.44
N ASN A 334 1.68 3.04 -16.12
CA ASN A 334 2.15 3.43 -14.79
C ASN A 334 1.02 3.75 -13.79
N GLN A 335 -0.25 3.73 -14.24
CA GLN A 335 -1.42 4.17 -13.46
C GLN A 335 -1.28 5.61 -12.95
N LYS A 336 -0.78 6.50 -13.80
CA LYS A 336 -0.54 7.93 -13.49
C LYS A 336 -1.42 8.82 -14.36
N CYS A 337 -1.82 9.97 -13.81
CA CYS A 337 -2.35 11.09 -14.57
C CYS A 337 -1.22 12.11 -14.76
N GLU A 338 -0.79 12.29 -16.00
CA GLU A 338 0.18 13.30 -16.39
C GLU A 338 -0.52 14.45 -17.14
N LEU A 339 -0.28 15.67 -16.66
CA LEU A 339 -0.83 16.91 -17.20
C LEU A 339 0.32 17.84 -17.58
N GLU A 340 0.33 18.29 -18.83
CA GLU A 340 1.34 19.21 -19.39
C GLU A 340 0.76 20.62 -19.49
N ASP A 341 1.53 21.62 -19.07
CA ASP A 341 1.13 23.02 -18.98
C ASP A 341 -0.23 23.32 -18.27
N PRO A 342 -0.62 22.59 -17.19
CA PRO A 342 -1.96 22.73 -16.61
C PRO A 342 -2.18 24.05 -15.88
N LEU A 343 -3.45 24.46 -15.84
CA LEU A 343 -3.98 25.43 -14.89
C LEU A 343 -4.34 24.72 -13.58
N ILE A 344 -4.18 25.39 -12.45
CA ILE A 344 -4.36 24.83 -11.10
C ILE A 344 -5.40 25.68 -10.35
N LEU A 345 -6.57 25.10 -10.10
CA LEU A 345 -7.58 25.65 -9.21
C LEU A 345 -7.24 25.25 -7.77
N ILE A 346 -7.04 26.24 -6.90
CA ILE A 346 -6.73 26.04 -5.48
C ILE A 346 -7.89 26.56 -4.64
N HIS A 347 -8.64 25.66 -4.00
CA HIS A 347 -9.82 26.01 -3.22
C HIS A 347 -9.78 25.38 -1.81
N GLU A 348 -10.17 26.14 -0.80
CA GLU A 348 -10.01 25.72 0.59
C GLU A 348 -11.10 24.75 1.10
N LYS A 349 -12.28 24.80 0.48
CA LYS A 349 -13.49 24.05 0.88
C LYS A 349 -13.84 22.95 -0.14
N LYS A 350 -14.98 22.29 0.09
CA LYS A 350 -15.49 21.18 -0.72
C LYS A 350 -16.25 21.68 -1.95
N ILE A 351 -16.00 21.04 -3.09
CA ILE A 351 -16.70 21.34 -4.33
C ILE A 351 -17.92 20.41 -4.45
N SER A 352 -19.10 20.96 -4.15
CA SER A 352 -20.41 20.30 -4.30
C SER A 352 -21.19 20.81 -5.52
N ASN A 353 -21.19 22.13 -5.74
CA ASN A 353 -21.97 22.80 -6.79
C ASN A 353 -21.41 22.53 -8.19
N ILE A 354 -22.23 21.96 -9.08
CA ILE A 354 -21.90 21.68 -10.48
C ILE A 354 -21.58 22.97 -11.25
N ASN A 355 -22.33 24.06 -11.03
CA ASN A 355 -22.18 25.31 -11.78
C ASN A 355 -20.79 25.94 -11.58
N ALA A 356 -20.26 25.85 -10.37
CA ALA A 356 -18.92 26.29 -10.01
C ALA A 356 -17.83 25.55 -10.81
N VAL A 357 -17.99 24.23 -10.99
CA VAL A 357 -17.07 23.42 -11.82
C VAL A 357 -17.17 23.79 -13.29
N VAL A 358 -18.38 23.96 -13.81
CA VAL A 358 -18.61 24.29 -15.24
C VAL A 358 -17.89 25.59 -15.64
N LYS A 359 -17.95 26.66 -14.83
CA LYS A 359 -17.25 27.91 -15.16
C LYS A 359 -15.73 27.73 -15.22
N VAL A 360 -15.12 26.99 -14.30
CA VAL A 360 -13.66 26.75 -14.33
C VAL A 360 -13.26 25.84 -15.50
N LEU A 361 -14.08 24.84 -15.84
CA LEU A 361 -13.89 24.02 -17.05
C LEU A 361 -13.94 24.87 -18.32
N GLU A 362 -14.88 25.83 -18.44
CA GLU A 362 -14.91 26.76 -19.56
C GLU A 362 -13.65 27.60 -19.68
N LEU A 363 -13.09 28.09 -18.57
CA LEU A 363 -11.85 28.88 -18.57
C LEU A 363 -10.65 28.06 -19.08
N ALA A 364 -10.52 26.81 -18.60
CA ALA A 364 -9.49 25.89 -19.08
C ALA A 364 -9.66 25.55 -20.57
N LEU A 365 -10.89 25.30 -21.01
CA LEU A 365 -11.21 24.95 -22.40
C LEU A 365 -11.03 26.15 -23.35
N LYS A 366 -11.35 27.38 -22.93
CA LYS A 366 -11.05 28.63 -23.65
C LYS A 366 -9.54 28.85 -23.86
N LYS A 367 -8.70 28.36 -22.96
CA LYS A 367 -7.22 28.35 -23.09
C LYS A 367 -6.66 27.06 -23.71
N GLN A 368 -7.50 26.07 -24.01
CA GLN A 368 -7.13 24.71 -24.44
C GLN A 368 -6.09 24.01 -23.53
N LYS A 369 -6.01 24.42 -22.25
CA LYS A 369 -5.06 23.87 -21.27
C LYS A 369 -5.71 22.81 -20.38
N PRO A 370 -4.95 21.82 -19.88
CA PRO A 370 -5.44 20.90 -18.86
C PRO A 370 -5.77 21.63 -17.55
N LEU A 371 -6.59 20.99 -16.70
CA LEU A 371 -6.99 21.53 -15.40
C LEU A 371 -6.67 20.55 -14.26
N LEU A 372 -5.98 21.04 -13.24
CA LEU A 372 -5.85 20.41 -11.94
C LEU A 372 -6.78 21.12 -10.95
N ILE A 373 -7.56 20.34 -10.19
CA ILE A 373 -8.40 20.84 -9.10
C ILE A 373 -7.82 20.33 -7.78
N VAL A 374 -7.40 21.25 -6.91
CA VAL A 374 -6.98 20.99 -5.53
C VAL A 374 -8.02 21.60 -4.60
N ALA A 375 -8.78 20.75 -3.91
CA ALA A 375 -9.88 21.14 -3.02
C ALA A 375 -9.85 20.32 -1.72
N GLU A 376 -10.59 20.72 -0.67
CA GLU A 376 -10.76 19.84 0.51
C GLU A 376 -11.32 18.47 0.10
N ASP A 377 -12.37 18.50 -0.71
CA ASP A 377 -12.97 17.32 -1.33
C ASP A 377 -13.73 17.73 -2.60
N VAL A 378 -14.05 16.75 -3.45
CA VAL A 378 -14.95 16.93 -4.59
C VAL A 378 -16.07 15.90 -4.47
N GLU A 379 -17.29 16.38 -4.27
CA GLU A 379 -18.44 15.51 -3.96
C GLU A 379 -18.91 14.74 -5.21
N SER A 380 -19.76 13.73 -5.00
CA SER A 380 -20.12 12.73 -6.03
C SER A 380 -20.57 13.32 -7.35
N ASP A 381 -21.33 14.41 -7.32
CA ASP A 381 -22.06 14.94 -8.47
C ASP A 381 -21.15 15.86 -9.30
N ALA A 382 -20.32 16.67 -8.62
CA ALA A 382 -19.21 17.40 -9.22
C ALA A 382 -18.17 16.42 -9.81
N LEU A 383 -17.79 15.38 -9.06
CA LEU A 383 -16.82 14.36 -9.49
C LEU A 383 -17.33 13.55 -10.70
N ALA A 384 -18.60 13.14 -10.70
CA ALA A 384 -19.22 12.47 -11.84
C ALA A 384 -19.26 13.37 -13.08
N THR A 385 -19.53 14.67 -12.90
CA THR A 385 -19.49 15.65 -13.98
C THR A 385 -18.08 15.80 -14.56
N LEU A 386 -17.04 15.84 -13.72
CA LEU A 386 -15.64 15.87 -14.17
C LEU A 386 -15.26 14.59 -14.97
N ILE A 387 -15.62 13.42 -14.45
CA ILE A 387 -15.33 12.12 -15.09
C ILE A 387 -16.05 11.99 -16.43
N LEU A 388 -17.34 12.35 -16.49
CA LEU A 388 -18.12 12.33 -17.74
C LEU A 388 -17.56 13.27 -18.79
N ASN A 389 -17.13 14.49 -18.40
CA ASN A 389 -16.53 15.44 -19.33
C ASN A 389 -15.15 14.98 -19.83
N LYS A 390 -14.29 14.40 -18.97
CA LYS A 390 -13.04 13.78 -19.43
C LYS A 390 -13.31 12.66 -20.45
N ILE A 391 -14.23 11.75 -20.16
CA ILE A 391 -14.49 10.57 -21.00
C ILE A 391 -15.18 10.94 -22.32
N ARG A 392 -16.13 11.90 -22.31
CA ARG A 392 -16.94 12.24 -23.50
C ARG A 392 -16.38 13.39 -24.34
N ALA A 393 -15.82 14.41 -23.70
CA ALA A 393 -15.32 15.62 -24.35
C ALA A 393 -13.78 15.68 -24.41
N GLY A 394 -13.08 14.64 -23.93
CA GLY A 394 -11.62 14.53 -24.02
C GLY A 394 -10.83 15.51 -23.15
N ILE A 395 -11.51 16.29 -22.29
CA ILE A 395 -10.86 17.35 -21.51
C ILE A 395 -9.88 16.72 -20.51
N LYS A 396 -8.59 17.08 -20.60
CA LYS A 396 -7.55 16.66 -19.66
C LYS A 396 -7.78 17.33 -18.29
N VAL A 397 -8.51 16.68 -17.40
CA VAL A 397 -8.79 17.17 -16.04
C VAL A 397 -8.45 16.10 -15.00
N CYS A 398 -7.93 16.53 -13.84
CA CYS A 398 -7.80 15.69 -12.65
C CYS A 398 -8.19 16.47 -11.39
N ALA A 399 -8.81 15.78 -10.43
CA ALA A 399 -9.09 16.31 -9.10
C ALA A 399 -8.32 15.52 -8.03
N VAL A 400 -7.69 16.24 -7.12
CA VAL A 400 -6.91 15.74 -5.98
C VAL A 400 -7.38 16.43 -4.70
N LYS A 401 -7.24 15.76 -3.55
CA LYS A 401 -7.58 16.39 -2.27
C LYS A 401 -6.41 17.26 -1.78
N ALA A 402 -6.71 18.28 -1.00
CA ALA A 402 -5.71 19.08 -0.32
C ALA A 402 -4.93 18.25 0.73
N PRO A 403 -3.63 18.51 0.92
CA PRO A 403 -2.83 17.88 1.98
C PRO A 403 -3.18 18.45 3.37
N GLY A 404 -2.93 17.67 4.41
CA GLY A 404 -3.17 18.09 5.80
C GLY A 404 -4.65 18.24 6.18
N PHE A 405 -4.89 18.87 7.33
CA PHE A 405 -6.20 19.14 7.93
C PHE A 405 -6.15 20.48 8.67
N GLY A 406 -7.31 21.11 8.89
CA GLY A 406 -7.42 22.36 9.65
C GLY A 406 -6.54 23.50 9.09
N GLU A 407 -5.90 24.26 9.97
CA GLU A 407 -5.03 25.39 9.60
C GLU A 407 -3.81 24.96 8.79
N ASN A 408 -3.23 23.79 9.07
CA ASN A 408 -2.14 23.23 8.26
C ASN A 408 -2.56 22.95 6.81
N ARG A 409 -3.85 22.69 6.54
CA ARG A 409 -4.39 22.61 5.18
C ARG A 409 -4.44 23.99 4.52
N LYS A 410 -4.97 25.01 5.20
CA LYS A 410 -4.95 26.41 4.70
C LYS A 410 -3.53 26.84 4.35
N ALA A 411 -2.60 26.66 5.29
CA ALA A 411 -1.21 27.06 5.14
C ALA A 411 -0.52 26.34 3.95
N SER A 412 -0.72 25.03 3.81
CA SER A 412 -0.17 24.25 2.67
C SER A 412 -0.77 24.67 1.32
N LEU A 413 -2.04 25.05 1.28
CA LEU A 413 -2.67 25.59 0.06
C LEU A 413 -2.11 26.98 -0.32
N HIS A 414 -1.76 27.81 0.66
CA HIS A 414 -1.03 29.06 0.40
C HIS A 414 0.40 28.83 -0.11
N ASP A 415 1.11 27.83 0.42
CA ASP A 415 2.45 27.49 -0.06
C ASP A 415 2.41 27.00 -1.52
N LEU A 416 1.42 26.16 -1.86
CA LEU A 416 1.12 25.73 -3.22
C LEU A 416 0.76 26.90 -4.15
N ALA A 417 -0.06 27.84 -3.68
CA ALA A 417 -0.43 29.03 -4.43
C ALA A 417 0.78 29.91 -4.74
N THR A 418 1.65 30.14 -3.75
CA THR A 418 2.91 30.87 -3.89
C THR A 418 3.82 30.24 -4.94
N LEU A 419 4.01 28.92 -4.89
CA LEU A 419 4.86 28.19 -5.86
C LEU A 419 4.29 28.18 -7.29
N THR A 420 2.97 28.24 -7.44
CA THR A 420 2.30 28.15 -8.76
C THR A 420 1.87 29.51 -9.32
N GLY A 421 2.07 30.60 -8.59
CA GLY A 421 1.65 31.95 -8.99
C GLY A 421 0.13 32.17 -8.97
N GLY A 422 -0.63 31.29 -8.32
CA GLY A 422 -2.09 31.39 -8.20
C GLY A 422 -2.56 32.02 -6.89
N SER A 423 -3.87 32.11 -6.69
CA SER A 423 -4.48 32.53 -5.42
C SER A 423 -5.32 31.43 -4.78
N VAL A 424 -5.38 31.39 -3.45
CA VAL A 424 -6.25 30.47 -2.71
C VAL A 424 -7.66 31.04 -2.66
N ILE A 425 -8.62 30.33 -3.25
CA ILE A 425 -10.02 30.75 -3.27
C ILE A 425 -10.66 30.37 -1.93
N THR A 426 -10.79 31.36 -1.04
CA THR A 426 -11.43 31.24 0.28
C THR A 426 -12.75 32.01 0.32
N GLU A 427 -13.80 31.40 0.87
CA GLU A 427 -15.08 32.07 1.10
C GLU A 427 -14.99 33.15 2.19
N GLU A 428 -14.00 33.05 3.08
CA GLU A 428 -13.71 34.04 4.13
C GLU A 428 -13.32 35.42 3.56
N LEU A 429 -12.72 35.44 2.36
CA LEU A 429 -12.42 36.66 1.60
C LEU A 429 -13.53 37.03 0.58
N GLY A 430 -14.70 36.37 0.65
CA GLY A 430 -15.81 36.58 -0.28
C GLY A 430 -15.56 36.09 -1.72
N MET A 431 -14.51 35.29 -1.94
CA MET A 431 -14.16 34.76 -3.26
C MET A 431 -14.91 33.47 -3.56
N ASN A 432 -15.99 33.60 -4.35
CA ASN A 432 -16.78 32.45 -4.83
C ASN A 432 -16.16 31.85 -6.09
N LEU A 433 -16.28 30.53 -6.26
CA LEU A 433 -15.88 29.82 -7.49
C LEU A 433 -16.54 30.39 -8.77
N GLU A 434 -17.74 30.96 -8.65
CA GLU A 434 -18.46 31.64 -9.74
C GLU A 434 -17.81 32.96 -10.20
N LYS A 435 -16.87 33.52 -9.41
CA LYS A 435 -16.12 34.75 -9.73
C LYS A 435 -14.65 34.49 -10.09
N VAL A 436 -14.25 33.23 -10.26
CA VAL A 436 -12.86 32.89 -10.66
C VAL A 436 -12.54 33.47 -12.03
N GLU A 437 -11.35 34.06 -12.12
CA GLU A 437 -10.74 34.61 -13.33
C GLU A 437 -9.43 33.86 -13.62
N LEU A 438 -8.89 34.03 -14.83
CA LEU A 438 -7.71 33.28 -15.28
C LEU A 438 -6.45 33.59 -14.48
N GLU A 439 -6.35 34.80 -13.91
CA GLU A 439 -5.21 35.27 -13.10
C GLU A 439 -5.21 34.68 -11.68
N MET A 440 -6.33 34.09 -11.24
CA MET A 440 -6.43 33.41 -9.93
C MET A 440 -5.93 31.95 -10.00
N LEU A 441 -5.83 31.38 -11.20
CA LEU A 441 -5.42 29.99 -11.42
C LEU A 441 -3.89 29.91 -11.47
N GLY A 442 -3.30 29.08 -10.62
CA GLY A 442 -1.86 28.81 -10.66
C GLY A 442 -1.47 28.05 -11.94
N ALA A 443 -0.19 28.07 -12.29
CA ALA A 443 0.33 27.37 -13.46
C ALA A 443 1.69 26.72 -13.19
N CYS A 444 1.99 25.67 -13.96
CA CYS A 444 3.28 24.98 -13.96
C CYS A 444 3.50 24.27 -15.31
N LYS A 445 4.70 23.73 -15.57
CA LYS A 445 4.99 23.01 -16.83
C LYS A 445 4.47 21.57 -16.84
N LYS A 446 4.56 20.83 -15.73
CA LYS A 446 4.09 19.44 -15.67
C LYS A 446 3.62 19.04 -14.27
N VAL A 447 2.52 18.29 -14.20
CA VAL A 447 2.08 17.61 -12.97
C VAL A 447 1.98 16.11 -13.25
N THR A 448 2.47 15.30 -12.32
CA THR A 448 2.34 13.84 -12.31
C THR A 448 1.61 13.40 -11.05
N ILE A 449 0.46 12.74 -11.22
CA ILE A 449 -0.46 12.36 -10.14
C ILE A 449 -0.60 10.84 -10.13
N SER A 450 -0.24 10.21 -9.01
CA SER A 450 -0.42 8.80 -8.75
C SER A 450 -1.70 8.55 -7.93
N LYS A 451 -1.90 7.31 -7.48
CA LYS A 451 -2.96 6.94 -6.54
C LYS A 451 -2.86 7.68 -5.20
N ASP A 452 -1.65 7.91 -4.71
CA ASP A 452 -1.39 8.37 -3.34
C ASP A 452 -0.67 9.73 -3.27
N ASP A 453 0.06 10.11 -4.32
CA ASP A 453 0.90 11.31 -4.39
C ASP A 453 0.58 12.20 -5.61
N THR A 454 0.86 13.50 -5.50
CA THR A 454 0.93 14.46 -6.62
C THR A 454 2.28 15.17 -6.60
N VAL A 455 2.97 15.24 -7.74
CA VAL A 455 4.21 16.02 -7.90
C VAL A 455 4.03 17.09 -8.98
N ILE A 456 4.37 18.33 -8.63
CA ILE A 456 4.25 19.52 -9.48
C ILE A 456 5.68 19.98 -9.84
N LEU A 457 5.95 20.14 -11.13
CA LEU A 457 7.27 20.44 -11.70
C LEU A 457 7.26 21.77 -12.45
N HIS A 458 8.25 22.63 -12.15
CA HIS A 458 8.35 24.01 -12.61
C HIS A 458 7.06 24.80 -12.37
N GLY A 459 6.82 25.18 -11.11
CA GLY A 459 5.83 26.20 -10.79
C GLY A 459 6.18 27.54 -11.47
N LEU A 460 5.16 28.35 -11.77
CA LEU A 460 5.31 29.69 -12.37
C LEU A 460 5.11 30.83 -11.34
N GLY A 461 5.30 30.55 -10.06
CA GLY A 461 5.38 31.57 -9.01
C GLY A 461 6.67 32.40 -9.09
N ASP A 462 6.65 33.58 -8.48
CA ASP A 462 7.83 34.43 -8.37
C ASP A 462 8.79 33.93 -7.27
N LYS A 463 10.09 33.94 -7.58
CA LYS A 463 11.16 33.49 -6.68
C LYS A 463 11.30 34.36 -5.45
N GLN A 464 11.00 35.67 -5.56
CA GLN A 464 11.02 36.55 -4.39
C GLN A 464 9.93 36.14 -3.39
N ALA A 465 8.69 35.94 -3.86
CA ALA A 465 7.59 35.45 -3.04
C ALA A 465 7.86 34.05 -2.43
N ILE A 466 8.53 33.15 -3.15
CA ILE A 466 8.91 31.82 -2.64
C ILE A 466 9.96 31.91 -1.52
N GLU A 467 10.99 32.77 -1.65
CA GLU A 467 12.01 32.93 -0.62
C GLU A 467 11.48 33.71 0.60
N GLU A 468 10.67 34.75 0.40
CA GLU A 468 9.93 35.43 1.48
C GLU A 468 9.05 34.44 2.26
N ARG A 469 8.32 33.58 1.54
CA ARG A 469 7.49 32.54 2.15
C ARG A 469 8.30 31.49 2.89
N SER A 470 9.46 31.10 2.35
CA SER A 470 10.40 30.20 3.03
C SER A 470 10.94 30.84 4.30
N GLN A 471 11.28 32.13 4.28
CA GLN A 471 11.76 32.86 5.45
C GLN A 471 10.67 33.03 6.53
N GLN A 472 9.41 33.28 6.15
CA GLN A 472 8.27 33.24 7.08
C GLN A 472 8.17 31.90 7.82
N ILE A 473 8.37 30.78 7.10
CA ILE A 473 8.32 29.44 7.69
C ILE A 473 9.54 29.19 8.59
N ARG A 474 10.75 29.62 8.21
CA ARG A 474 11.95 29.54 9.06
C ARG A 474 11.75 30.26 10.40
N SER A 475 11.29 31.51 10.38
CA SER A 475 11.00 32.26 11.63
C SER A 475 9.86 31.63 12.45
N ALA A 476 8.87 30.99 11.82
CA ALA A 476 7.84 30.25 12.54
C ALA A 476 8.37 28.98 13.24
N ILE A 477 9.41 28.32 12.70
CA ILE A 477 10.08 27.17 13.35
C ILE A 477 10.81 27.65 14.62
N GLU A 478 11.52 28.78 14.54
CA GLU A 478 12.25 29.38 15.68
C GLU A 478 11.33 29.86 16.81
N LEU A 479 10.17 30.43 16.45
CA LEU A 479 9.16 30.89 17.41
C LEU A 479 8.31 29.76 18.02
N SER A 480 8.30 28.57 17.42
CA SER A 480 7.50 27.45 17.91
C SER A 480 8.12 26.81 19.15
N THR A 481 7.31 26.64 20.19
CA THR A 481 7.66 25.86 21.39
C THR A 481 7.30 24.38 21.28
N SER A 482 6.52 23.99 20.26
CA SER A 482 5.95 22.65 20.07
C SER A 482 6.74 21.87 19.02
N ASP A 483 7.28 20.70 19.40
CA ASP A 483 8.11 19.90 18.50
C ASP A 483 7.32 19.29 17.34
N TYR A 484 6.04 18.98 17.54
CA TYR A 484 5.11 18.56 16.47
C TYR A 484 4.92 19.66 15.43
N ASP A 485 4.79 20.92 15.86
CA ASP A 485 4.61 22.04 14.93
C ASP A 485 5.92 22.40 14.23
N LYS A 486 7.08 22.23 14.90
CA LYS A 486 8.39 22.31 14.23
C LYS A 486 8.52 21.25 13.13
N GLU A 487 8.18 20.00 13.41
CA GLU A 487 8.18 18.90 12.43
C GLU A 487 7.29 19.24 11.22
N LYS A 488 6.04 19.67 11.44
CA LYS A 488 5.12 20.04 10.33
C LYS A 488 5.56 21.31 9.58
N LEU A 489 6.25 22.26 10.22
CA LEU A 489 6.83 23.42 9.55
C LEU A 489 8.10 23.07 8.77
N GLN A 490 8.93 22.14 9.26
CA GLN A 490 10.09 21.60 8.56
C GLN A 490 9.66 20.82 7.30
N GLU A 491 8.64 19.95 7.38
CA GLU A 491 8.06 19.28 6.21
C GLU A 491 7.61 20.28 5.13
N ARG A 492 6.97 21.39 5.53
CA ARG A 492 6.51 22.44 4.62
C ARG A 492 7.67 23.23 4.02
N LEU A 493 8.69 23.56 4.82
CA LEU A 493 9.90 24.23 4.35
C LEU A 493 10.67 23.36 3.34
N ALA A 494 10.84 22.06 3.62
CA ALA A 494 11.46 21.11 2.71
C ALA A 494 10.68 21.01 1.38
N LYS A 495 9.34 20.92 1.45
CA LYS A 495 8.45 20.88 0.26
C LYS A 495 8.41 22.16 -0.57
N LEU A 496 8.84 23.31 -0.02
CA LEU A 496 8.89 24.59 -0.72
C LEU A 496 10.31 24.96 -1.21
N SER A 497 11.35 24.62 -0.44
CA SER A 497 12.74 25.07 -0.67
C SER A 497 13.71 23.96 -1.10
N GLY A 498 13.42 22.68 -0.85
CA GLY A 498 14.27 21.55 -1.29
C GLY A 498 14.19 21.26 -2.79
N GLY A 499 13.19 21.82 -3.48
CA GLY A 499 12.96 21.63 -4.91
C GLY A 499 12.64 20.18 -5.30
N VAL A 500 12.78 19.89 -6.60
CA VAL A 500 12.60 18.55 -7.17
C VAL A 500 13.77 18.23 -8.09
N ALA A 501 14.43 17.10 -7.86
CA ALA A 501 15.36 16.53 -8.82
C ALA A 501 14.58 15.75 -9.89
N VAL A 502 14.86 16.05 -11.16
CA VAL A 502 14.33 15.36 -12.32
C VAL A 502 15.49 14.61 -12.98
N LEU A 503 15.48 13.29 -12.83
CA LEU A 503 16.38 12.39 -13.53
C LEU A 503 15.78 12.14 -14.92
N LYS A 504 16.51 12.49 -15.98
CA LYS A 504 16.14 12.15 -17.36
C LYS A 504 17.01 10.98 -17.79
N ILE A 505 16.41 9.84 -18.08
CA ILE A 505 17.15 8.61 -18.38
C ILE A 505 17.39 8.51 -19.89
N GLY A 506 18.65 8.46 -20.27
CA GLY A 506 19.08 8.35 -21.66
C GLY A 506 19.19 6.90 -22.13
N GLY A 507 19.21 6.71 -23.44
CA GLY A 507 19.38 5.41 -24.08
C GLY A 507 19.20 5.47 -25.59
N ALA A 508 19.63 4.43 -26.31
CA ALA A 508 19.56 4.34 -27.76
C ALA A 508 18.20 3.79 -28.28
N SER A 509 17.35 3.23 -27.41
CA SER A 509 16.02 2.73 -27.77
C SER A 509 14.99 2.87 -26.64
N GLU A 510 13.69 2.94 -26.99
CA GLU A 510 12.60 3.01 -26.00
C GLU A 510 12.57 1.82 -25.03
N LEU A 511 12.99 0.63 -25.49
CA LEU A 511 13.05 -0.58 -24.66
C LEU A 511 14.17 -0.50 -23.63
N GLU A 512 15.33 0.05 -24.01
CA GLU A 512 16.48 0.27 -23.14
C GLU A 512 16.20 1.39 -22.12
N VAL A 513 15.67 2.53 -22.57
CA VAL A 513 15.24 3.62 -21.68
C VAL A 513 14.19 3.11 -20.68
N GLY A 514 13.24 2.27 -21.12
CA GLY A 514 12.25 1.65 -20.24
C GLY A 514 12.86 0.72 -19.17
N GLU A 515 13.80 -0.16 -19.54
CA GLU A 515 14.48 -1.06 -18.60
C GLU A 515 15.38 -0.30 -17.62
N LYS A 516 16.15 0.66 -18.12
CA LYS A 516 17.02 1.51 -17.30
C LYS A 516 16.20 2.39 -16.35
N LYS A 517 15.06 2.92 -16.80
CA LYS A 517 14.12 3.69 -15.97
C LYS A 517 13.53 2.85 -14.83
N ASP A 518 13.09 1.62 -15.10
CA ASP A 518 12.62 0.69 -14.06
C ASP A 518 13.74 0.51 -12.99
N ARG A 519 14.98 0.19 -13.42
CA ARG A 519 16.13 0.03 -12.51
C ARG A 519 16.49 1.30 -11.72
N VAL A 520 16.40 2.49 -12.32
CA VAL A 520 16.62 3.76 -11.61
C VAL A 520 15.51 4.01 -10.58
N THR A 521 14.24 3.67 -10.88
CA THR A 521 13.18 3.79 -9.88
C THR A 521 13.36 2.86 -8.70
N ASP A 522 13.78 1.61 -8.93
CA ASP A 522 14.05 0.63 -7.86
C ASP A 522 15.22 1.11 -6.98
N ALA A 523 16.32 1.55 -7.59
CA ALA A 523 17.47 2.10 -6.87
C ALA A 523 17.16 3.40 -6.08
N LEU A 524 16.27 4.26 -6.60
CA LEU A 524 15.79 5.47 -5.94
C LEU A 524 14.89 5.14 -4.73
N ASN A 525 14.11 4.06 -4.80
CA ASN A 525 13.33 3.57 -3.67
C ASN A 525 14.22 2.93 -2.60
N ALA A 526 15.16 2.08 -3.01
CA ALA A 526 16.10 1.39 -2.13
C ALA A 526 17.01 2.36 -1.36
N THR A 527 17.53 3.40 -2.03
CA THR A 527 18.33 4.45 -1.37
C THR A 527 17.52 5.24 -0.33
N LYS A 528 16.28 5.63 -0.63
CA LYS A 528 15.39 6.25 0.38
C LYS A 528 15.12 5.31 1.55
N ALA A 529 14.83 4.05 1.27
CA ALA A 529 14.59 3.02 2.27
C ALA A 529 15.80 2.77 3.19
N ALA A 530 17.03 2.96 2.68
CA ALA A 530 18.27 2.89 3.45
C ALA A 530 18.53 4.16 4.28
N VAL A 531 18.16 5.35 3.79
CA VAL A 531 18.22 6.61 4.56
C VAL A 531 17.22 6.61 5.72
N GLU A 532 16.05 5.97 5.57
CA GLU A 532 15.02 5.85 6.62
C GLU A 532 15.37 4.85 7.74
N GLU A 533 15.74 3.61 7.40
CA GLU A 533 15.89 2.50 8.37
C GLU A 533 17.32 1.92 8.45
N GLY A 534 18.28 2.47 7.70
CA GLY A 534 19.65 1.96 7.64
C GLY A 534 19.83 0.74 6.73
N ILE A 535 21.06 0.23 6.73
CA ILE A 535 21.54 -0.89 5.90
C ILE A 535 21.92 -2.12 6.73
N VAL A 536 21.93 -3.28 6.08
CA VAL A 536 22.43 -4.56 6.63
C VAL A 536 23.27 -5.31 5.57
N PRO A 537 24.12 -6.28 5.97
CA PRO A 537 24.88 -7.11 5.03
C PRO A 537 23.97 -7.80 3.99
N GLY A 538 24.22 -7.50 2.71
CA GLY A 538 23.29 -7.79 1.63
C GLY A 538 23.32 -9.23 1.11
N GLY A 539 22.74 -9.45 -0.06
CA GLY A 539 22.76 -10.76 -0.73
C GLY A 539 22.03 -11.87 0.04
N GLY A 540 21.12 -11.49 0.95
CA GLY A 540 20.42 -12.41 1.86
C GLY A 540 21.22 -12.87 3.09
N VAL A 541 22.45 -12.40 3.28
CA VAL A 541 23.34 -12.83 4.37
C VAL A 541 22.80 -12.43 5.74
N ALA A 542 22.21 -11.24 5.88
CA ALA A 542 21.55 -10.81 7.11
C ALA A 542 20.40 -11.75 7.54
N LEU A 543 19.61 -12.28 6.58
CA LEU A 543 18.56 -13.27 6.85
C LEU A 543 19.14 -14.63 7.24
N LEU A 544 20.23 -15.05 6.59
CA LEU A 544 20.92 -16.31 6.91
C LEU A 544 21.47 -16.30 8.34
N TYR A 545 22.15 -15.23 8.77
CA TYR A 545 22.66 -15.18 10.15
C TYR A 545 21.59 -14.92 11.20
N ALA A 546 20.47 -14.26 10.87
CA ALA A 546 19.32 -14.21 11.77
C ALA A 546 18.70 -15.61 12.00
N SER A 547 18.86 -16.54 11.05
CA SER A 547 18.38 -17.93 11.21
C SER A 547 19.14 -18.74 12.28
N LYS A 548 20.40 -18.40 12.61
CA LYS A 548 21.15 -18.98 13.76
C LYS A 548 20.59 -18.59 15.12
N ASP A 549 19.94 -17.43 15.24
CA ASP A 549 19.39 -16.96 16.51
C ASP A 549 18.00 -17.57 16.83
N LEU A 550 17.33 -18.16 15.83
CA LEU A 550 16.04 -18.83 16.01
C LEU A 550 16.12 -20.13 16.83
N ASP A 551 17.27 -20.81 16.86
CA ASP A 551 17.46 -22.04 17.66
C ASP A 551 17.27 -21.81 19.17
N LYS A 552 17.40 -20.55 19.62
CA LYS A 552 17.28 -20.12 21.02
C LYS A 552 15.82 -19.84 21.41
N LEU A 553 14.88 -19.84 20.46
CA LEU A 553 13.51 -19.35 20.66
C LEU A 553 12.62 -20.43 21.29
N GLN A 554 12.13 -20.16 22.51
CA GLN A 554 11.25 -21.09 23.22
C GLN A 554 9.81 -21.04 22.67
N THR A 555 9.27 -22.21 22.34
CA THR A 555 7.92 -22.41 21.79
C THR A 555 7.07 -23.24 22.74
N ALA A 556 5.77 -22.93 22.90
CA ALA A 556 4.91 -23.65 23.83
C ALA A 556 4.54 -25.07 23.34
N ASN A 557 4.29 -25.22 22.03
CA ASN A 557 3.84 -26.48 21.40
C ASN A 557 4.84 -26.99 20.36
N PHE A 558 4.85 -28.30 20.09
CA PHE A 558 5.66 -28.90 19.02
C PHE A 558 5.37 -28.27 17.64
N ASP A 559 4.09 -28.08 17.31
CA ASP A 559 3.67 -27.45 16.05
C ASP A 559 4.19 -26.01 15.91
N GLN A 560 4.34 -25.28 17.02
CA GLN A 560 4.97 -23.95 17.00
C GLN A 560 6.48 -24.07 16.72
N LYS A 561 7.17 -25.09 17.26
CA LYS A 561 8.58 -25.37 16.93
C LYS A 561 8.76 -25.67 15.43
N ILE A 562 7.86 -26.44 14.82
CA ILE A 562 7.87 -26.65 13.37
C ILE A 562 7.57 -25.34 12.62
N GLY A 563 6.72 -24.47 13.15
CA GLY A 563 6.52 -23.11 12.63
C GLY A 563 7.80 -22.28 12.59
N VAL A 564 8.61 -22.32 13.65
CA VAL A 564 9.94 -21.69 13.68
C VAL A 564 10.89 -22.33 12.66
N GLN A 565 10.89 -23.66 12.56
CA GLN A 565 11.73 -24.42 11.62
C GLN A 565 11.43 -24.08 10.15
N ILE A 566 10.17 -23.83 9.79
CA ILE A 566 9.75 -23.38 8.46
C ILE A 566 10.44 -22.05 8.11
N ILE A 567 10.42 -21.07 9.02
CA ILE A 567 11.12 -19.79 8.81
C ILE A 567 12.63 -19.98 8.76
N GLN A 568 13.22 -20.75 9.67
CA GLN A 568 14.66 -21.01 9.69
C GLN A 568 15.17 -21.62 8.37
N ASN A 569 14.36 -22.47 7.72
CA ASN A 569 14.68 -23.00 6.40
C ASN A 569 14.38 -22.01 5.26
N ALA A 570 13.27 -21.28 5.32
CA ALA A 570 12.93 -20.27 4.32
C ALA A 570 13.99 -19.16 4.20
N LEU A 571 14.56 -18.70 5.32
CA LEU A 571 15.62 -17.68 5.38
C LEU A 571 16.91 -18.04 4.62
N LYS A 572 17.14 -19.33 4.32
CA LYS A 572 18.29 -19.81 3.55
C LYS A 572 18.08 -19.67 2.02
N SER A 573 16.82 -19.53 1.59
CA SER A 573 16.42 -19.52 0.17
C SER A 573 16.97 -18.36 -0.67
N PRO A 574 17.07 -17.11 -0.16
CA PRO A 574 17.66 -16.00 -0.92
C PRO A 574 19.12 -16.26 -1.30
N VAL A 575 19.96 -16.60 -0.33
CA VAL A 575 21.39 -16.91 -0.54
C VAL A 575 21.56 -18.09 -1.50
N HIS A 576 20.79 -19.17 -1.29
CA HIS A 576 20.78 -20.33 -2.18
C HIS A 576 20.43 -19.94 -3.62
N THR A 577 19.41 -19.10 -3.82
CA THR A 577 18.95 -18.69 -5.16
C THR A 577 19.98 -17.82 -5.86
N ILE A 578 20.57 -16.85 -5.15
CA ILE A 578 21.62 -15.97 -5.70
C ILE A 578 22.84 -16.78 -6.14
N ALA A 579 23.30 -17.73 -5.30
CA ALA A 579 24.39 -18.64 -5.66
C ALA A 579 24.05 -19.56 -6.85
N SER A 580 22.82 -20.11 -6.88
CA SER A 580 22.34 -20.96 -7.98
C SER A 580 22.27 -20.21 -9.31
N ASN A 581 21.78 -18.97 -9.31
CA ASN A 581 21.72 -18.12 -10.51
C ASN A 581 23.14 -17.77 -11.01
N ALA A 582 24.10 -17.62 -10.08
CA ALA A 582 25.51 -17.43 -10.39
C ALA A 582 26.24 -18.68 -10.93
N GLY A 583 25.57 -19.84 -10.96
CA GLY A 583 26.16 -21.11 -11.41
C GLY A 583 26.96 -21.87 -10.35
N ALA A 584 26.89 -21.43 -9.08
CA ALA A 584 27.52 -22.10 -7.95
C ALA A 584 26.51 -23.00 -7.20
N GLU A 585 27.02 -24.03 -6.52
CA GLU A 585 26.17 -24.94 -5.74
C GLU A 585 25.63 -24.24 -4.48
N GLY A 586 24.37 -23.83 -4.52
CA GLY A 586 23.73 -23.02 -3.50
C GLY A 586 23.70 -23.67 -2.12
N ALA A 587 23.60 -25.00 -2.06
CA ALA A 587 23.67 -25.73 -0.80
C ALA A 587 25.05 -25.64 -0.14
N VAL A 588 26.13 -25.72 -0.93
CA VAL A 588 27.52 -25.62 -0.44
C VAL A 588 27.85 -24.19 0.00
N VAL A 589 27.35 -23.17 -0.71
CA VAL A 589 27.53 -21.77 -0.31
C VAL A 589 26.85 -21.48 1.02
N VAL A 590 25.59 -21.92 1.20
CA VAL A 590 24.85 -21.77 2.46
C VAL A 590 25.50 -22.55 3.60
N GLY A 591 25.97 -23.78 3.35
CA GLY A 591 26.68 -24.58 4.36
C GLY A 591 27.92 -23.88 4.90
N LYS A 592 28.83 -23.47 4.02
CA LYS A 592 30.07 -22.75 4.37
C LYS A 592 29.82 -21.44 5.13
N LEU A 593 28.76 -20.70 4.80
CA LEU A 593 28.40 -19.48 5.54
C LEU A 593 27.82 -19.77 6.93
N LEU A 594 27.12 -20.91 7.10
CA LEU A 594 26.64 -21.35 8.41
C LEU A 594 27.76 -21.94 9.29
N GLU A 595 28.81 -22.50 8.71
CA GLU A 595 30.04 -22.92 9.41
C GLU A 595 30.87 -21.73 9.93
N GLN A 596 30.71 -20.53 9.34
CA GLN A 596 31.43 -19.32 9.72
C GLN A 596 30.76 -18.58 10.89
N ASP A 597 31.56 -18.07 11.83
CA ASP A 597 31.10 -17.22 12.95
C ASP A 597 31.08 -15.73 12.62
N ASN A 598 31.76 -15.29 11.55
CA ASN A 598 31.77 -13.88 11.15
C ASN A 598 30.46 -13.47 10.44
N VAL A 599 29.63 -12.69 11.13
CA VAL A 599 28.31 -12.23 10.67
C VAL A 599 28.37 -11.22 9.51
N ASP A 600 29.49 -10.52 9.31
CA ASP A 600 29.69 -9.61 8.18
C ASP A 600 30.27 -10.34 6.93
N LEU A 601 30.63 -11.63 7.01
CA LEU A 601 31.12 -12.41 5.85
C LEU A 601 29.96 -12.94 4.98
N GLY A 602 30.10 -12.85 3.67
CA GLY A 602 29.14 -13.38 2.71
C GLY A 602 29.80 -13.88 1.43
N TYR A 603 29.00 -13.95 0.36
CA TYR A 603 29.41 -14.48 -0.94
C TYR A 603 29.12 -13.46 -2.05
N ASP A 604 30.17 -12.93 -2.67
CA ASP A 604 30.08 -12.06 -3.84
C ASP A 604 29.72 -12.93 -5.05
N ALA A 605 28.43 -12.99 -5.38
CA ALA A 605 27.93 -13.77 -6.51
C ALA A 605 28.36 -13.23 -7.88
N ALA A 606 28.83 -11.98 -7.98
CA ALA A 606 29.37 -11.43 -9.23
C ALA A 606 30.78 -11.99 -9.51
N LYS A 607 31.67 -11.99 -8.51
CA LYS A 607 33.04 -12.52 -8.64
C LYS A 607 33.12 -14.04 -8.45
N GLY A 608 32.45 -14.57 -7.43
CA GLY A 608 32.51 -15.97 -7.00
C GLY A 608 33.22 -16.20 -5.67
N ASP A 609 33.56 -15.14 -4.94
CA ASP A 609 34.44 -15.16 -3.76
C ASP A 609 33.69 -14.94 -2.44
N TYR A 610 34.31 -15.36 -1.34
CA TYR A 610 33.84 -15.04 0.02
C TYR A 610 34.46 -13.73 0.51
N VAL A 611 33.64 -12.76 0.87
CA VAL A 611 34.07 -11.38 1.19
C VAL A 611 33.34 -10.84 2.41
N ASP A 612 33.96 -9.87 3.09
CA ASP A 612 33.26 -8.98 4.01
C ASP A 612 32.27 -8.13 3.21
N MET A 613 30.97 -8.34 3.44
CA MET A 613 29.92 -7.78 2.60
C MET A 613 29.89 -6.26 2.69
N VAL A 614 30.09 -5.69 3.88
CA VAL A 614 30.06 -4.24 4.09
C VAL A 614 31.29 -3.58 3.46
N LYS A 615 32.48 -4.17 3.59
CA LYS A 615 33.71 -3.66 2.93
C LYS A 615 33.71 -3.85 1.41
N ALA A 616 33.02 -4.88 0.91
CA ALA A 616 32.77 -5.06 -0.51
C ALA A 616 31.67 -4.12 -1.06
N GLY A 617 31.03 -3.34 -0.18
CA GLY A 617 29.90 -2.46 -0.49
C GLY A 617 28.58 -3.19 -0.71
N ILE A 618 28.51 -4.52 -0.54
CA ILE A 618 27.33 -5.36 -0.77
C ILE A 618 26.34 -5.25 0.39
N ILE A 619 25.49 -4.23 0.32
CA ILE A 619 24.58 -3.80 1.38
C ILE A 619 23.14 -3.71 0.87
N ASP A 620 22.19 -4.24 1.65
CA ASP A 620 20.75 -4.18 1.35
C ASP A 620 20.04 -3.26 2.37
N PRO A 621 19.02 -2.48 1.99
CA PRO A 621 18.27 -1.65 2.94
C PRO A 621 17.47 -2.48 3.96
N LEU A 622 17.50 -2.10 5.25
CA LEU A 622 16.76 -2.81 6.30
C LEU A 622 15.26 -2.87 5.98
N LYS A 623 14.67 -1.74 5.61
CA LYS A 623 13.23 -1.61 5.29
C LYS A 623 12.80 -2.58 4.18
N VAL A 624 13.63 -2.80 3.17
CA VAL A 624 13.38 -3.72 2.05
C VAL A 624 13.38 -5.18 2.53
N ILE A 625 14.44 -5.63 3.21
CA ILE A 625 14.51 -7.00 3.74
C ILE A 625 13.40 -7.26 4.77
N ARG A 626 13.15 -6.28 5.65
CA ARG A 626 12.13 -6.33 6.69
C ARG A 626 10.73 -6.47 6.11
N THR A 627 10.38 -5.68 5.10
CA THR A 627 9.06 -5.76 4.44
C THR A 627 8.91 -7.05 3.65
N ALA A 628 9.90 -7.44 2.84
CA ALA A 628 9.86 -8.69 2.08
C ALA A 628 9.60 -9.93 2.95
N LEU A 629 10.28 -10.05 4.12
CA LEU A 629 10.02 -11.14 5.07
C LEU A 629 8.65 -11.01 5.75
N VAL A 630 8.30 -9.81 6.19
CA VAL A 630 7.05 -9.55 6.93
C VAL A 630 5.82 -9.78 6.05
N ASP A 631 5.83 -9.35 4.79
CA ASP A 631 4.70 -9.53 3.88
C ASP A 631 4.59 -10.98 3.40
N ALA A 632 5.72 -11.64 3.10
CA ALA A 632 5.74 -13.06 2.76
C ALA A 632 5.17 -13.96 3.88
N ALA A 633 5.25 -13.53 5.14
CA ALA A 633 4.62 -14.21 6.28
C ALA A 633 3.19 -13.70 6.60
N ARG A 634 2.94 -12.38 6.50
CA ARG A 634 1.64 -11.76 6.83
C ARG A 634 0.56 -12.11 5.82
N GLN A 635 0.88 -12.15 4.52
CA GLN A 635 -0.12 -12.26 3.46
C GLN A 635 -0.56 -13.71 3.24
N ARG A 636 -1.24 -14.19 4.28
CA ARG A 636 -2.15 -15.34 4.32
C ARG A 636 -1.51 -16.73 4.35
N PHE A 637 -1.02 -17.08 5.54
CA PHE A 637 -1.02 -18.48 6.01
C PHE A 637 -2.42 -19.13 6.04
N PHE A 638 -3.50 -18.38 5.79
CA PHE A 638 -4.84 -18.90 5.43
C PHE A 638 -4.79 -20.00 4.36
N ILE A 639 -3.79 -20.04 3.47
CA ILE A 639 -3.68 -21.11 2.44
C ILE A 639 -3.37 -22.48 3.07
N VAL A 640 -2.73 -22.48 4.22
CA VAL A 640 -2.50 -23.67 5.05
C VAL A 640 -3.75 -23.98 5.90
N ASP A 641 -4.45 -22.94 6.39
CA ASP A 641 -5.77 -23.06 7.04
C ASP A 641 -6.92 -23.45 6.07
N TYR A 642 -6.74 -23.29 4.75
CA TYR A 642 -7.82 -23.40 3.75
C TYR A 642 -8.23 -24.87 3.57
N TYR A 643 -9.30 -25.25 4.27
CA TYR A 643 -9.92 -26.57 4.14
C TYR A 643 -10.61 -26.80 2.79
N GLY A 644 -10.90 -25.73 2.02
CA GLY A 644 -11.34 -25.85 0.63
C GLY A 644 -11.32 -24.54 -0.17
N SER A 645 -11.14 -24.66 -1.48
CA SER A 645 -11.10 -23.59 -2.47
C SER A 645 -12.35 -23.63 -3.36
N CYS A 646 -12.86 -22.45 -3.77
CA CYS A 646 -14.17 -22.28 -4.39
C CYS A 646 -14.07 -21.35 -5.61
N SER A 647 -13.96 -21.93 -6.81
CA SER A 647 -13.76 -21.18 -8.07
C SER A 647 -15.02 -21.17 -8.95
N ARG A 648 -15.14 -20.26 -9.92
CA ARG A 648 -16.22 -20.34 -10.93
C ARG A 648 -15.92 -21.49 -11.90
N ARG A 649 -16.80 -22.50 -11.95
CA ARG A 649 -16.70 -23.66 -12.86
C ARG A 649 -16.51 -23.17 -14.29
N THR A 650 -15.46 -23.64 -14.96
CA THR A 650 -15.30 -23.44 -16.41
C THR A 650 -16.26 -24.39 -17.13
N THR A 651 -17.36 -23.85 -17.63
CA THR A 651 -18.04 -24.47 -18.77
C THR A 651 -17.03 -24.55 -19.91
N LYS A 652 -16.72 -25.77 -20.38
CA LYS A 652 -16.22 -25.92 -21.75
C LYS A 652 -17.36 -25.44 -22.66
N GLY A 653 -17.05 -24.54 -23.59
CA GLY A 653 -17.79 -24.44 -24.84
C GLY A 653 -17.40 -25.60 -25.74
#